data_AF-A0A7J7Q590-F1
#
_entry.id   AF-A0A7J7Q590-F1
#
_cell.length_a   1.000
_cell.length_b   1.000
_cell.length_c   1.000
_cell.angle_alpha   90.00
_cell.angle_beta   90.00
_cell.angle_gamma   90.00
#
_symmetry.space_group_name_H-M   'P 1'
#
loop_
_entity.id
_entity.type
_entity.pdbx_description
1 polymer ?
#
loop_
_entity_poly.entity_id
_entity_poly.type
_entity_poly.pdbx_seq_one_letter_code
_entity_poly.pdbx_strand_id
1 'polypeptide(L)'
;MTQEEIEELCLELNKIGAVKFGEFKLKSGLMSPVYVDLRVIVSYPLVLEQVSRMMYSQVKDLQFDIMCGVPYTALPIATCMSLGFGLPMVMRRKEVKDYGTKRAIEGAYSAGQSCLMSRTWSPAEPKEQLKVTDVVVLIDREQGGAAHLEKNGLKLHAAFKLSAMLDVLQKHSLVDDGVAGKVRAFIAENQTQLPAAAAAAAPPAQPKRLAYEERAGLSKNSVAKQCFEIMARKRTNLAVAADVATADEMLALAEQTGPHICVFKTHVDIFDRWDDSIATKLQEIASRHDFLIFEDRKFADIGNTVVSQCAGGIYKIADWSHITNAHLVPGPGIIDGLKQVGLPKGRGCLLLAEMSSKGTLANGSYTDAVAVAAKQHEDFVMGFISVNPAAWKGGPGSPGLIHMTPGVQLAEGGDALGQQYNTPASVIGARGSDVIIVGRGVIKAADPAAAAAEHQGKAIDRFGVEWEKAALYFGDVFHTLLNMPRSRFILIFFLIYVFEYFMFALLYLWQPNHCIPHINHLRIALWFSVQTAATIGYGAPLAPNPQCTLVNVIVMFQVITSSLVDYCCMGLVFARFSAPSKRSSSLRFSRCMVLAPHAPSGYWALGLRVANMRKHIMIRPEVQILLAKPDNPGQSAFECQELQLENSVSSMANLRLGMAVTIMHVIRPGSPLWNMSIDDLLLQEMEVMVFFEGIDAMTSNSVQARYSYYPNDMRMNERFATLYMMYKGKKLGLDLSEFDATVALGSPEASSMRRRQTFSSLTAAARQQLQAEQVAAATQRHAAGSRQHWQSADGAAAAPQHSPQESPQRRQTSESPRSSSSRSQKRQSMVNSRAPLRVPPMQ
;
A
#
# COMPACT_ATOMS: atom_id res chain seq x y z
N MET A 1 40.17 -8.37 33.67
CA MET A 1 38.79 -8.32 34.19
C MET A 1 38.63 -9.51 35.09
N THR A 2 38.43 -9.28 36.39
CA THR A 2 38.16 -10.37 37.33
C THR A 2 36.68 -10.68 37.31
N GLN A 3 36.30 -11.92 37.63
CA GLN A 3 34.89 -12.30 37.76
C GLN A 3 34.17 -11.45 38.84
N GLU A 4 34.92 -11.01 39.84
CA GLU A 4 34.48 -10.12 40.92
C GLU A 4 34.03 -8.74 40.40
N GLU A 5 34.77 -8.13 39.47
CA GLU A 5 34.42 -6.83 38.88
C GLU A 5 33.10 -6.88 38.08
N ILE A 6 32.85 -7.99 37.37
CA ILE A 6 31.59 -8.20 36.64
C ILE A 6 30.44 -8.40 37.62
N GLU A 7 30.68 -9.19 38.67
CA GLU A 7 29.68 -9.48 39.71
C GLU A 7 29.25 -8.19 40.42
N GLU A 8 30.21 -7.35 40.84
CA GLU A 8 29.95 -6.06 41.46
C GLU A 8 29.14 -5.12 40.54
N LEU A 9 29.55 -4.97 39.27
CA LEU A 9 28.84 -4.10 38.34
C LEU A 9 27.40 -4.59 38.08
N CYS A 10 27.18 -5.90 37.96
CA CYS A 10 25.85 -6.45 37.74
C CYS A 10 24.90 -6.13 38.92
N LEU A 11 25.41 -6.20 40.15
CA LEU A 11 24.65 -5.85 41.36
C LEU A 11 24.32 -4.36 41.40
N GLU A 12 25.28 -3.48 41.10
CA GLU A 12 25.05 -2.04 41.06
C GLU A 12 24.08 -1.64 39.92
N LEU A 13 24.18 -2.24 38.73
CA LEU A 13 23.24 -2.02 37.62
C LEU A 13 21.80 -2.42 37.99
N ASN A 14 21.63 -3.51 38.75
CA ASN A 14 20.32 -3.90 39.26
C ASN A 14 19.79 -2.90 40.30
N LYS A 15 20.64 -2.51 41.26
CA LYS A 15 20.31 -1.56 42.34
C LYS A 15 19.85 -0.19 41.84
N ILE A 16 20.45 0.32 40.77
CA ILE A 16 20.05 1.60 40.15
C ILE A 16 18.87 1.46 39.17
N GLY A 17 18.28 0.26 39.04
CA GLY A 17 17.16 0.00 38.14
C GLY A 17 17.52 0.02 36.66
N ALA A 18 18.80 -0.17 36.30
CA ALA A 18 19.22 -0.30 34.91
C ALA A 18 18.78 -1.64 34.30
N VAL A 19 18.55 -2.67 35.12
CA VAL A 19 18.01 -3.97 34.71
C VAL A 19 16.61 -4.14 35.30
N LYS A 20 15.63 -4.38 34.43
CA LYS A 20 14.22 -4.54 34.81
C LYS A 20 13.68 -5.86 34.28
N PHE A 21 12.88 -6.55 35.10
CA PHE A 21 12.22 -7.81 34.74
C PHE A 21 10.71 -7.59 34.68
N GLY A 22 10.06 -8.22 33.70
CA GLY A 22 8.65 -7.97 33.36
C GLY A 22 8.43 -7.99 31.85
N GLU A 23 7.22 -7.68 31.40
CA GLU A 23 6.89 -7.74 29.96
C GLU A 23 7.16 -6.40 29.28
N PHE A 24 8.28 -6.31 28.56
CA PHE A 24 8.69 -5.09 27.86
C PHE A 24 8.65 -5.28 26.35
N LYS A 25 7.91 -4.42 25.65
CA LYS A 25 7.92 -4.39 24.19
C LYS A 25 9.23 -3.78 23.68
N LEU A 26 10.04 -4.57 22.98
CA LEU A 26 11.28 -4.11 22.34
C LEU A 26 11.00 -3.33 21.06
N LYS A 27 12.01 -2.61 20.57
CA LYS A 27 11.96 -1.94 19.26
C LYS A 27 11.73 -2.92 18.09
N SER A 28 12.11 -4.19 18.25
CA SER A 28 11.79 -5.27 17.29
C SER A 28 10.32 -5.69 17.31
N GLY A 29 9.51 -5.16 18.22
CA GLY A 29 8.13 -5.58 18.45
C GLY A 29 7.98 -6.78 19.38
N LEU A 30 9.06 -7.51 19.67
CA LEU A 30 9.06 -8.67 20.57
C LEU A 30 8.78 -8.25 22.02
N MET A 31 7.98 -9.05 22.73
CA MET A 31 7.84 -8.94 24.18
C MET A 31 9.03 -9.64 24.84
N SER A 32 9.81 -8.87 25.59
CA SER A 32 11.02 -9.33 26.28
C SER A 32 10.76 -9.39 27.78
N PRO A 33 11.07 -10.52 28.44
CA PRO A 33 10.93 -10.67 29.90
C PRO A 33 11.97 -9.83 30.69
N VAL A 34 12.95 -9.26 29.99
CA VAL A 34 14.02 -8.42 30.55
C VAL A 34 14.22 -7.16 29.71
N TYR A 35 14.42 -6.02 30.37
CA TYR A 35 14.77 -4.75 29.73
C TYR A 35 15.96 -4.12 30.42
N VAL A 36 16.97 -3.75 29.62
CA VAL A 36 18.18 -3.08 30.11
C VAL A 36 18.15 -1.63 29.66
N ASP A 37 17.94 -0.71 30.60
CA ASP A 37 17.93 0.73 30.38
C ASP A 37 19.23 1.38 30.87
N LEU A 38 20.27 1.31 30.05
CA LEU A 38 21.56 1.93 30.39
C LEU A 38 21.54 3.47 30.35
N ARG A 39 20.42 4.14 30.07
CA ARG A 39 20.37 5.61 30.15
C ARG A 39 20.44 6.11 31.59
N VAL A 40 19.99 5.30 32.55
CA VAL A 40 19.96 5.67 33.97
C VAL A 40 21.37 5.87 34.54
N ILE A 41 22.39 5.19 33.99
CA ILE A 41 23.76 5.22 34.51
C ILE A 41 24.38 6.62 34.49
N VAL A 42 23.89 7.53 33.64
CA VAL A 42 24.38 8.93 33.59
C VAL A 42 24.14 9.69 34.89
N SER A 43 23.19 9.23 35.70
CA SER A 43 22.89 9.79 37.02
C SER A 43 23.79 9.21 38.14
N TYR A 44 24.64 8.23 37.82
CA TYR A 44 25.50 7.52 38.77
C TYR A 44 26.95 7.52 38.27
N PRO A 45 27.73 8.60 38.52
CA PRO A 45 29.06 8.78 37.95
C PRO A 45 30.03 7.63 38.19
N LEU A 46 30.03 7.03 39.38
CA LEU A 46 30.89 5.87 39.70
C LEU A 46 30.56 4.63 38.84
N VAL A 47 29.26 4.36 38.64
CA VAL A 47 28.80 3.25 37.79
C VAL A 47 29.13 3.53 36.32
N LEU A 48 28.94 4.77 35.86
CA LEU A 48 29.31 5.18 34.51
C LEU A 48 30.83 5.07 34.27
N GLU A 49 31.66 5.47 35.25
CA GLU A 49 33.11 5.30 35.20
C GLU A 49 33.49 3.82 35.12
N GLN A 50 32.92 2.97 35.97
CA GLN A 50 33.15 1.53 35.97
C GLN A 50 32.76 0.88 34.63
N VAL A 51 31.58 1.23 34.09
CA VAL A 51 31.12 0.81 32.75
C VAL A 51 32.12 1.23 31.67
N SER A 52 32.61 2.47 31.73
CA SER A 52 33.57 2.98 30.74
C SER A 52 34.92 2.24 30.80
N ARG A 53 35.43 1.95 31.99
CA ARG A 53 36.67 1.17 32.20
C ARG A 53 36.51 -0.26 31.70
N MET A 54 35.37 -0.90 31.98
CA MET A 54 35.07 -2.25 31.52
C MET A 54 34.94 -2.32 30.01
N MET A 55 34.20 -1.40 29.38
CA MET A 55 34.11 -1.34 27.91
C MET A 55 35.47 -1.08 27.27
N TYR A 56 36.29 -0.17 27.83
CA TYR A 56 37.64 0.08 27.31
C TYR A 56 38.57 -1.13 27.42
N SER A 57 38.46 -1.92 28.49
CA SER A 57 39.29 -3.11 28.67
C SER A 57 39.14 -4.15 27.55
N GLN A 58 38.00 -4.15 26.84
CA GLN A 58 37.74 -5.04 25.69
C GLN A 58 38.42 -4.58 24.41
N VAL A 59 38.86 -3.32 24.35
CA VAL A 59 39.36 -2.67 23.14
C VAL A 59 40.74 -2.03 23.32
N LYS A 60 41.34 -2.09 24.51
CA LYS A 60 42.63 -1.47 24.85
C LYS A 60 43.79 -1.91 23.96
N ASP A 61 43.71 -3.12 23.41
CA ASP A 61 44.75 -3.72 22.56
C ASP A 61 44.45 -3.51 21.05
N LEU A 62 43.33 -2.85 20.71
CA LEU A 62 42.96 -2.53 19.33
C LEU A 62 43.61 -1.23 18.87
N GLN A 63 43.96 -1.18 17.60
CA GLN A 63 44.47 0.03 16.95
C GLN A 63 43.31 0.79 16.30
N PHE A 64 42.97 1.97 16.82
CA PHE A 64 42.00 2.88 16.23
C PHE A 64 42.40 4.34 16.47
N ASP A 65 42.06 5.23 15.52
CA ASP A 65 42.46 6.64 15.56
C ASP A 65 41.47 7.50 16.36
N ILE A 66 40.18 7.16 16.30
CA ILE A 66 39.10 7.97 16.89
C ILE A 66 37.92 7.11 17.36
N MET A 67 37.19 7.58 18.37
CA MET A 67 35.96 6.94 18.85
C MET A 67 34.72 7.70 18.40
N CYS A 68 33.64 7.00 18.04
CA CYS A 68 32.36 7.63 17.71
C CYS A 68 31.28 7.29 18.75
N GLY A 69 30.81 8.33 19.44
CA GLY A 69 29.69 8.27 20.37
C GLY A 69 28.35 8.38 19.64
N VAL A 70 27.51 7.33 19.74
CA VAL A 70 26.14 7.33 19.20
C VAL A 70 25.17 7.95 20.24
N PRO A 71 24.23 8.82 19.84
CA PRO A 71 23.38 9.58 20.77
C PRO A 71 22.61 8.77 21.83
N TYR A 72 22.26 9.50 22.89
CA TYR A 72 21.56 9.10 24.11
C TYR A 72 22.37 8.20 25.05
N THR A 73 22.45 6.90 24.77
CA THR A 73 22.98 5.92 25.74
C THR A 73 24.49 5.75 25.60
N ALA A 74 25.01 5.70 24.37
CA ALA A 74 26.39 5.34 24.11
C ALA A 74 27.34 6.55 24.13
N LEU A 75 26.81 7.76 23.92
CA LEU A 75 27.57 9.01 23.93
C LEU A 75 28.14 9.36 25.31
N PRO A 76 27.40 9.29 26.43
CA PRO A 76 27.96 9.52 27.77
C PRO A 76 29.09 8.53 28.09
N ILE A 77 28.91 7.26 27.74
CA ILE A 77 29.92 6.21 27.96
C ILE A 77 31.18 6.49 27.13
N ALA A 78 31.02 6.80 25.84
CA ALA A 78 32.13 7.15 24.96
C ALA A 78 32.87 8.41 25.44
N THR A 79 32.15 9.38 26.01
CA THR A 79 32.73 10.59 26.60
C THR A 79 33.60 10.24 27.81
N CYS A 80 33.13 9.36 28.70
CA CYS A 80 33.92 8.88 29.84
C CYS A 80 35.15 8.06 29.41
N MET A 81 35.03 7.23 28.37
CA MET A 81 36.18 6.51 27.81
C MET A 81 37.21 7.47 27.19
N SER A 82 36.75 8.49 26.46
CA SER A 82 37.59 9.53 25.87
C SER A 82 38.38 10.29 26.93
N LEU A 83 37.70 10.76 27.99
CA LEU A 83 38.33 11.48 29.09
C LEU A 83 39.25 10.59 29.95
N GLY A 84 38.82 9.37 30.24
CA GLY A 84 39.55 8.45 31.14
C GLY A 84 40.81 7.85 30.52
N PHE A 85 40.87 7.73 29.19
CA PHE A 85 41.96 7.06 28.48
C PHE A 85 42.64 7.93 27.41
N GLY A 86 42.29 9.21 27.32
CA GLY A 86 42.94 10.18 26.42
C GLY A 86 42.66 9.93 24.93
N LEU A 87 41.47 9.43 24.59
CA LEU A 87 41.11 9.05 23.22
C LEU A 87 40.35 10.18 22.50
N PRO A 88 40.71 10.53 21.25
CA PRO A 88 39.90 11.45 20.44
C PRO A 88 38.48 10.91 20.20
N MET A 89 37.47 11.79 20.24
CA MET A 89 36.06 11.41 20.05
C MET A 89 35.33 12.33 19.05
N VAL A 90 34.48 11.73 18.23
CA VAL A 90 33.42 12.38 17.44
C VAL A 90 32.05 11.92 17.90
N MET A 91 31.03 12.73 17.63
CA MET A 91 29.64 12.42 17.96
C MET A 91 28.82 12.32 16.68
N ARG A 92 28.11 11.20 16.50
CA ARG A 92 27.08 11.11 15.45
C ARG A 92 25.84 11.88 15.89
N ARG A 93 25.17 12.60 14.98
CA ARG A 93 23.84 13.16 15.24
C ARG A 93 22.75 12.13 14.93
N LYS A 94 21.67 12.13 15.73
CA LYS A 94 20.48 11.31 15.43
C LYS A 94 19.62 11.95 14.34
N GLU A 95 19.57 13.27 14.34
CA GLU A 95 18.84 14.10 13.39
C GLU A 95 19.85 15.08 12.80
N VAL A 96 20.00 15.08 11.47
CA VAL A 96 20.81 16.08 10.78
C VAL A 96 19.98 17.35 10.73
N LYS A 97 20.52 18.46 11.25
CA LYS A 97 19.83 19.74 11.21
C LYS A 97 19.81 20.28 9.77
N ASP A 98 18.71 20.92 9.39
CA ASP A 98 18.55 21.54 8.07
C ASP A 98 19.33 22.86 7.90
N TYR A 99 19.96 23.34 8.98
CA TYR A 99 20.71 24.59 9.05
C TYR A 99 22.13 24.38 9.63
N GLY A 100 23.08 25.27 9.31
CA GLY A 100 24.48 25.15 9.71
C GLY A 100 25.31 24.25 8.78
N THR A 101 26.34 23.58 9.31
CA THR A 101 27.29 22.74 8.53
C THR A 101 26.68 21.46 7.98
N LYS A 102 25.42 21.13 8.34
CA LYS A 102 24.67 19.93 7.90
C LYS A 102 25.43 18.61 8.08
N ARG A 103 26.45 18.58 8.96
CA ARG A 103 27.26 17.39 9.18
C ARG A 103 26.49 16.36 10.00
N ALA A 104 26.55 15.10 9.56
CA ALA A 104 26.00 13.97 10.30
C ALA A 104 26.89 13.53 11.48
N ILE A 105 28.17 13.92 11.46
CA ILE A 105 29.17 13.67 12.49
C ILE A 105 29.75 15.01 12.94
N GLU A 106 29.74 15.25 14.24
CA GLU A 106 30.29 16.43 14.91
C GLU A 106 31.64 16.08 15.55
N GLY A 107 32.61 16.99 15.46
CA GLY A 107 33.98 16.81 15.95
C GLY A 107 35.03 16.88 14.83
N ALA A 108 36.31 16.84 15.21
CA ALA A 108 37.43 16.92 14.28
C ALA A 108 37.83 15.52 13.81
N TYR A 109 37.76 15.27 12.51
CA TYR A 109 38.19 14.01 11.89
C TYR A 109 38.64 14.24 10.45
N SER A 110 39.41 13.27 9.95
CA SER A 110 39.89 13.21 8.56
C SER A 110 39.28 12.00 7.85
N ALA A 111 39.01 12.15 6.55
CA ALA A 111 38.44 11.07 5.76
C ALA A 111 39.34 9.83 5.78
N GLY A 112 38.76 8.66 6.09
CA GLY A 112 39.46 7.37 6.10
C GLY A 112 40.10 6.97 7.44
N GLN A 113 39.99 7.80 8.49
CA GLN A 113 40.45 7.43 9.84
C GLN A 113 39.72 6.18 10.36
N SER A 114 40.47 5.34 11.08
CA SER A 114 39.93 4.15 11.73
C SER A 114 39.12 4.55 12.97
N CYS A 115 37.88 4.09 13.04
CA CYS A 115 36.92 4.53 14.06
C CYS A 115 36.35 3.36 14.87
N LEU A 116 36.48 3.44 16.20
CA LEU A 116 35.80 2.54 17.14
C LEU A 116 34.40 3.07 17.47
N MET A 117 33.36 2.23 17.40
CA MET A 117 31.98 2.64 17.69
C MET A 117 31.44 2.05 19.00
N SER A 118 30.79 2.86 19.83
CA SER A 118 30.21 2.41 21.12
C SER A 118 28.79 1.81 21.04
N ARG A 119 28.21 1.68 19.83
CA ARG A 119 26.95 0.94 19.52
C ARG A 119 26.78 0.76 18.01
N THR A 120 25.98 -0.23 17.60
CA THR A 120 25.72 -0.57 16.19
C THR A 120 25.00 0.52 15.38
N TRP A 121 25.44 0.65 14.13
CA TRP A 121 24.89 1.46 13.04
C TRP A 121 23.91 0.62 12.20
N SER A 122 22.78 1.18 11.74
CA SER A 122 21.93 0.51 10.73
C SER A 122 22.55 0.72 9.33
N PRO A 123 22.72 -0.31 8.49
CA PRO A 123 23.57 -0.26 7.29
C PRO A 123 23.10 0.64 6.13
N ALA A 124 21.98 1.37 6.25
CA ALA A 124 21.55 2.35 5.27
C ALA A 124 22.12 3.73 5.62
N GLU A 125 22.98 4.28 4.74
CA GLU A 125 23.58 5.63 4.72
C GLU A 125 24.89 5.85 5.53
N PRO A 126 25.68 6.89 5.22
CA PRO A 126 26.81 6.87 4.31
C PRO A 126 28.11 6.38 4.98
N LYS A 127 28.70 5.32 4.41
CA LYS A 127 29.98 4.71 4.81
C LYS A 127 31.23 5.53 4.42
N GLU A 128 31.06 6.76 3.93
CA GLU A 128 32.06 7.41 3.06
C GLU A 128 33.08 8.33 3.75
N GLN A 129 33.13 8.42 5.10
CA GLN A 129 34.07 9.35 5.77
C GLN A 129 34.92 8.75 6.90
N LEU A 130 34.47 7.73 7.62
CA LEU A 130 35.25 7.03 8.66
C LEU A 130 35.22 5.52 8.43
N LYS A 131 36.37 4.86 8.63
CA LYS A 131 36.50 3.40 8.48
C LYS A 131 36.20 2.72 9.81
N VAL A 132 34.99 2.21 9.96
CA VAL A 132 34.57 1.47 11.16
C VAL A 132 34.85 -0.03 10.95
N THR A 133 35.62 -0.63 11.85
CA THR A 133 35.92 -2.08 11.87
C THR A 133 35.43 -2.77 13.13
N ASP A 134 35.34 -2.03 14.24
CA ASP A 134 35.09 -2.59 15.56
C ASP A 134 33.96 -1.82 16.27
N VAL A 135 33.11 -2.59 16.96
CA VAL A 135 32.00 -2.09 17.77
C VAL A 135 32.16 -2.60 19.19
N VAL A 136 32.15 -1.71 20.17
CA VAL A 136 32.18 -2.05 21.59
C VAL A 136 30.83 -1.81 22.25
N VAL A 137 30.37 -2.75 23.06
CA VAL A 137 29.13 -2.65 23.84
C VAL A 137 29.35 -3.15 25.27
N LEU A 138 28.52 -2.71 26.21
CA LEU A 138 28.57 -3.24 27.58
C LEU A 138 28.04 -4.69 27.65
N ILE A 139 26.85 -4.93 27.09
CA ILE A 139 26.14 -6.21 27.21
C ILE A 139 25.82 -6.77 25.83
N ASP A 140 26.29 -7.99 25.54
CA ASP A 140 25.76 -8.79 24.43
C ASP A 140 24.46 -9.47 24.86
N ARG A 141 23.37 -9.20 24.13
CA ARG A 141 22.07 -9.80 24.40
C ARG A 141 21.97 -11.25 23.93
N GLU A 142 22.94 -11.72 23.14
CA GLU A 142 23.02 -13.09 22.60
C GLU A 142 21.83 -13.44 21.70
N GLN A 143 21.34 -12.48 20.91
CA GLN A 143 20.17 -12.63 20.01
C GLN A 143 20.56 -12.41 18.53
N GLY A 144 21.73 -12.91 18.11
CA GLY A 144 22.22 -12.80 16.74
C GLY A 144 22.93 -11.48 16.36
N GLY A 145 23.13 -10.55 17.31
CA GLY A 145 23.77 -9.26 17.06
C GLY A 145 25.24 -9.36 16.61
N ALA A 146 26.02 -10.26 17.24
CA ALA A 146 27.41 -10.51 16.86
C ALA A 146 27.53 -11.04 15.42
N ALA A 147 26.75 -12.08 15.08
CA ALA A 147 26.74 -12.67 13.75
C ALA A 147 26.28 -11.68 12.65
N HIS A 148 25.33 -10.80 12.97
CA HIS A 148 24.87 -9.75 12.06
C HIS A 148 25.97 -8.71 11.75
N LEU A 149 26.77 -8.33 12.76
CA LEU A 149 27.87 -7.40 12.58
C LEU A 149 29.02 -8.03 11.80
N GLU A 150 29.35 -9.29 12.10
CA GLU A 150 30.42 -10.02 11.42
C GLU A 150 30.15 -10.16 9.92
N LYS A 151 28.90 -10.44 9.53
CA LYS A 151 28.48 -10.47 8.11
C LYS A 151 28.67 -9.12 7.39
N ASN A 152 28.63 -8.01 8.13
CA ASN A 152 28.87 -6.66 7.61
C ASN A 152 30.34 -6.21 7.74
N GLY A 153 31.25 -7.12 8.09
CA GLY A 153 32.69 -6.84 8.25
C GLY A 153 33.03 -6.07 9.53
N LEU A 154 32.15 -6.11 10.55
CA LEU A 154 32.33 -5.44 11.84
C LEU A 154 32.52 -6.47 12.96
N LYS A 155 33.53 -6.27 13.81
CA LYS A 155 33.77 -7.14 14.97
C LYS A 155 33.11 -6.57 16.23
N LEU A 156 32.34 -7.39 16.95
CA LEU A 156 31.69 -6.99 18.20
C LEU A 156 32.58 -7.36 19.41
N HIS A 157 32.79 -6.39 20.30
CA HIS A 157 33.48 -6.55 21.58
C HIS A 157 32.50 -6.21 22.71
N ALA A 158 32.11 -7.20 23.51
CA ALA A 158 31.17 -7.03 24.61
C ALA A 158 31.87 -7.25 25.95
N ALA A 159 31.61 -6.41 26.95
CA ALA A 159 32.20 -6.59 28.28
C ALA A 159 31.69 -7.87 28.96
N PHE A 160 30.40 -8.17 28.83
CA PHE A 160 29.82 -9.44 29.27
C PHE A 160 28.52 -9.76 28.51
N LYS A 161 28.03 -10.98 28.72
CA LYS A 161 26.80 -11.50 28.12
C LYS A 161 25.60 -11.31 29.04
N LEU A 162 24.41 -11.21 28.46
CA LEU A 162 23.16 -11.12 29.21
C LEU A 162 22.92 -12.38 30.06
N SER A 163 23.30 -13.57 29.58
CA SER A 163 23.28 -14.80 30.37
C SER A 163 24.16 -14.73 31.63
N ALA A 164 25.38 -14.21 31.51
CA ALA A 164 26.30 -14.07 32.64
C ALA A 164 25.78 -13.09 33.71
N MET A 165 25.14 -11.99 33.29
CA MET A 165 24.47 -11.07 34.22
C MET A 165 23.30 -11.75 34.93
N LEU A 166 22.54 -12.58 34.22
CA LEU A 166 21.43 -13.33 34.80
C LEU A 166 21.91 -14.35 35.85
N ASP A 167 23.01 -15.06 35.58
CA ASP A 167 23.63 -15.99 36.53
C ASP A 167 24.01 -15.31 37.85
N VAL A 168 24.60 -14.11 37.77
CA VAL A 168 24.96 -13.31 38.95
C VAL A 168 23.72 -12.91 39.74
N LEU A 169 22.69 -12.38 39.07
CA LEU A 169 21.47 -11.92 39.75
C LEU A 169 20.69 -13.09 40.37
N GLN A 170 20.75 -14.28 39.77
CA GLN A 170 20.18 -15.51 40.31
C GLN A 170 20.96 -16.00 41.55
N LYS A 171 22.31 -16.00 41.50
CA LYS A 171 23.18 -16.35 42.64
C LYS A 171 22.89 -15.51 43.88
N HIS A 172 22.58 -14.22 43.71
CA HIS A 172 22.25 -13.28 44.79
C HIS A 172 20.76 -13.22 45.14
N SER A 173 19.94 -14.12 44.60
CA SER A 173 18.48 -14.16 44.85
C SER A 173 17.73 -12.86 44.48
N LEU A 174 18.27 -12.07 43.55
CA LEU A 174 17.63 -10.87 43.00
C LEU A 174 16.68 -11.19 41.85
N VAL A 175 16.76 -12.41 41.31
CA VAL A 175 15.87 -12.95 40.26
C VAL A 175 15.52 -14.38 40.63
N ASP A 176 14.24 -14.71 40.57
CA ASP A 176 13.75 -16.07 40.82
C ASP A 176 14.03 -17.02 39.65
N ASP A 177 14.11 -18.33 39.93
CA ASP A 177 14.37 -19.37 38.94
C ASP A 177 13.35 -19.37 37.78
N GLY A 178 12.11 -18.96 38.04
CA GLY A 178 11.06 -18.86 37.04
C GLY A 178 11.31 -17.74 36.04
N VAL A 179 11.63 -16.54 36.51
CA VAL A 179 11.99 -15.39 35.67
C VAL A 179 13.31 -15.64 34.96
N ALA A 180 14.32 -16.21 35.62
CA ALA A 180 15.58 -16.59 34.98
C ALA A 180 15.36 -17.60 33.85
N GLY A 181 14.50 -18.61 34.05
CA GLY A 181 14.10 -19.57 33.02
C GLY A 181 13.45 -18.90 31.81
N LYS A 182 12.53 -17.95 32.02
CA LYS A 182 11.88 -17.18 30.95
C LYS A 182 12.87 -16.36 30.13
N VAL A 183 13.85 -15.72 30.79
CA VAL A 183 14.87 -14.92 30.10
C VAL A 183 15.78 -15.80 29.24
N ARG A 184 16.21 -16.97 29.74
CA ARG A 184 17.04 -17.90 28.95
C ARG A 184 16.30 -18.46 27.74
N ALA A 185 15.03 -18.83 27.90
CA ALA A 185 14.18 -19.27 26.78
C ALA A 185 14.06 -18.17 25.72
N PHE A 186 13.82 -16.93 26.14
CA PHE A 186 13.75 -15.78 25.25
C PHE A 186 15.04 -15.53 24.46
N ILE A 187 16.22 -15.72 25.07
CA ILE A 187 17.51 -15.61 24.37
C ILE A 187 17.66 -16.71 23.32
N ALA A 188 17.33 -17.96 23.67
CA ALA A 188 17.46 -19.10 22.76
C ALA A 188 16.51 -19.01 21.55
N GLU A 189 15.27 -18.55 21.77
CA GLU A 189 14.22 -18.53 20.74
C GLU A 189 14.37 -17.40 19.70
N ASN A 190 15.14 -16.35 20.00
CA ASN A 190 15.15 -15.11 19.20
C ASN A 190 16.53 -14.81 18.57
N GLN A 191 17.10 -15.77 17.86
CA GLN A 191 18.32 -15.58 17.03
C GLN A 191 17.93 -15.04 15.64
N THR A 192 18.39 -13.85 15.25
CA THR A 192 17.98 -13.21 13.97
C THR A 192 18.82 -13.64 12.74
N GLN A 193 18.18 -13.96 11.59
CA GLN A 193 18.76 -14.00 10.22
C GLN A 193 18.03 -13.05 9.24
N LEU A 194 18.71 -12.58 8.18
CA LEU A 194 18.42 -11.38 7.35
C LEU A 194 17.57 -11.58 6.05
N PRO A 195 16.73 -10.61 5.61
CA PRO A 195 16.12 -10.52 4.26
C PRO A 195 16.61 -9.34 3.37
N ALA A 196 16.26 -9.37 2.07
CA ALA A 196 16.59 -8.40 1.01
C ALA A 196 15.32 -7.84 0.28
N ALA A 197 15.44 -6.68 -0.36
CA ALA A 197 14.35 -5.73 -0.69
C ALA A 197 13.72 -5.82 -2.11
N ALA A 198 12.52 -5.20 -2.21
CA ALA A 198 11.85 -4.54 -3.36
C ALA A 198 10.71 -5.28 -4.12
N ALA A 199 9.50 -4.69 -4.12
CA ALA A 199 8.79 -4.09 -5.28
C ALA A 199 7.25 -4.13 -5.12
N ALA A 200 6.61 -2.95 -5.19
CA ALA A 200 5.22 -2.67 -4.83
C ALA A 200 4.25 -2.54 -6.02
N ALA A 201 3.00 -2.98 -5.83
CA ALA A 201 1.73 -2.54 -6.47
C ALA A 201 0.61 -3.45 -5.92
N ALA A 202 -0.62 -3.08 -5.52
CA ALA A 202 -1.42 -1.85 -5.49
C ALA A 202 -2.64 -2.04 -4.54
N PRO A 203 -3.10 -1.01 -3.80
CA PRO A 203 -4.03 -1.16 -2.67
C PRO A 203 -5.50 -1.33 -3.08
N PRO A 204 -6.35 -1.93 -2.22
CA PRO A 204 -7.71 -2.29 -2.61
C PRO A 204 -8.77 -1.19 -2.45
N ALA A 205 -10.00 -1.51 -2.83
CA ALA A 205 -11.02 -0.54 -3.20
C ALA A 205 -11.64 0.18 -2.00
N GLN A 206 -11.44 1.51 -1.95
CA GLN A 206 -12.12 2.41 -1.02
C GLN A 206 -13.63 2.42 -1.24
N PRO A 207 -14.45 2.63 -0.18
CA PRO A 207 -15.88 2.83 -0.33
C PRO A 207 -16.16 3.97 -1.30
N LYS A 208 -17.01 3.70 -2.29
CA LYS A 208 -17.33 4.65 -3.37
C LYS A 208 -17.94 5.91 -2.75
N ARG A 209 -17.17 7.00 -2.73
CA ARG A 209 -17.61 8.31 -2.22
C ARG A 209 -18.80 8.79 -3.06
N LEU A 210 -19.86 9.24 -2.39
CA LEU A 210 -21.00 9.87 -3.04
C LEU A 210 -20.55 11.13 -3.79
N ALA A 211 -21.20 11.42 -4.91
CA ALA A 211 -20.92 12.63 -5.67
C ALA A 211 -21.25 13.89 -4.85
N TYR A 212 -20.59 15.02 -5.13
CA TYR A 212 -20.84 16.25 -4.38
C TYR A 212 -22.29 16.73 -4.56
N GLU A 213 -22.89 16.51 -5.72
CA GLU A 213 -24.29 16.82 -6.01
C GLU A 213 -25.26 16.00 -5.13
N GLU A 214 -24.97 14.71 -4.94
CA GLU A 214 -25.77 13.84 -4.06
C GLU A 214 -25.65 14.28 -2.60
N ARG A 215 -24.43 14.66 -2.18
CA ARG A 215 -24.17 15.14 -0.81
C ARG A 215 -24.77 16.52 -0.53
N ALA A 216 -24.82 17.40 -1.53
CA ALA A 216 -25.53 18.67 -1.46
C ALA A 216 -27.02 18.45 -1.12
N GLY A 217 -27.64 17.40 -1.67
CA GLY A 217 -29.01 17.01 -1.36
C GLY A 217 -29.21 16.45 0.08
N LEU A 218 -28.15 15.97 0.72
CA LEU A 218 -28.17 15.42 2.08
C LEU A 218 -27.80 16.44 3.16
N SER A 219 -27.25 17.60 2.77
CA SER A 219 -26.81 18.62 3.73
C SER A 219 -27.98 19.44 4.26
N LYS A 220 -28.04 19.59 5.58
CA LYS A 220 -29.03 20.44 6.27
C LYS A 220 -28.60 21.90 6.36
N ASN A 221 -27.30 22.18 6.25
CA ASN A 221 -26.76 23.53 6.31
C ASN A 221 -26.71 24.15 4.91
N SER A 222 -27.25 25.36 4.76
CA SER A 222 -27.32 26.04 3.46
C SER A 222 -25.94 26.35 2.87
N VAL A 223 -24.95 26.69 3.71
CA VAL A 223 -23.59 27.03 3.26
C VAL A 223 -22.83 25.77 2.85
N ALA A 224 -22.97 24.66 3.58
CA ALA A 224 -22.43 23.36 3.15
C ALA A 224 -23.02 22.92 1.80
N LYS A 225 -24.33 23.06 1.63
CA LYS A 225 -25.00 22.78 0.35
C LYS A 225 -24.41 23.64 -0.78
N GLN A 226 -24.33 24.96 -0.59
CA GLN A 226 -23.71 25.87 -1.56
C GLN A 226 -22.27 25.48 -1.88
N CYS A 227 -21.47 25.12 -0.87
CA CYS A 227 -20.09 24.70 -1.06
C CYS A 227 -20.01 23.43 -1.93
N PHE A 228 -20.81 22.40 -1.65
CA PHE A 228 -20.85 21.18 -2.48
C PHE A 228 -21.29 21.48 -3.92
N GLU A 229 -22.26 22.37 -4.11
CA GLU A 229 -22.71 22.77 -5.45
C GLU A 229 -21.63 23.54 -6.21
N ILE A 230 -20.88 24.43 -5.55
CA ILE A 230 -19.72 25.12 -6.14
C ILE A 230 -18.64 24.10 -6.52
N MET A 231 -18.32 23.17 -5.62
CA MET A 231 -17.32 22.12 -5.87
C MET A 231 -17.70 21.25 -7.08
N ALA A 232 -18.98 20.91 -7.21
CA ALA A 232 -19.54 20.19 -8.35
C ALA A 232 -19.47 21.00 -9.66
N ARG A 233 -20.00 22.24 -9.66
CA ARG A 233 -20.06 23.11 -10.85
C ARG A 233 -18.68 23.47 -11.37
N LYS A 234 -17.79 23.94 -10.48
CA LYS A 234 -16.43 24.39 -10.82
C LYS A 234 -15.42 23.26 -10.88
N ARG A 235 -15.82 22.04 -10.49
CA ARG A 235 -14.93 20.87 -10.38
C ARG A 235 -13.67 21.22 -9.60
N THR A 236 -13.87 21.75 -8.40
CA THR A 236 -12.78 22.15 -7.52
C THR A 236 -13.07 21.72 -6.09
N ASN A 237 -12.01 21.36 -5.37
CA ASN A 237 -12.00 21.12 -3.93
C ASN A 237 -10.90 21.95 -3.27
N LEU A 238 -10.44 23.01 -3.94
CA LEU A 238 -9.39 23.88 -3.45
C LEU A 238 -9.99 25.03 -2.65
N ALA A 239 -9.43 25.24 -1.46
CA ALA A 239 -9.54 26.46 -0.69
C ALA A 239 -8.19 27.16 -0.62
N VAL A 240 -8.13 28.45 -0.95
CA VAL A 240 -6.89 29.24 -0.83
C VAL A 240 -6.89 29.98 0.49
N ALA A 241 -5.81 29.85 1.25
CA ALA A 241 -5.54 30.62 2.46
C ALA A 241 -4.72 31.85 2.12
N ALA A 242 -5.31 33.03 2.23
CA ALA A 242 -4.69 34.33 1.96
C ALA A 242 -4.05 34.91 3.22
N ASP A 243 -2.98 34.27 3.70
CA ASP A 243 -2.15 34.77 4.80
C ASP A 243 -1.15 35.81 4.25
N VAL A 244 -1.66 36.95 3.77
CA VAL A 244 -0.92 38.09 3.16
C VAL A 244 -0.95 39.32 4.06
N ALA A 245 -0.04 40.28 3.84
CA ALA A 245 0.15 41.39 4.77
C ALA A 245 -0.86 42.54 4.59
N THR A 246 -1.43 42.72 3.39
CA THR A 246 -2.33 43.85 3.09
C THR A 246 -3.65 43.41 2.47
N ALA A 247 -4.70 44.21 2.69
CA ALA A 247 -6.02 43.96 2.12
C ALA A 247 -6.04 44.02 0.58
N ASP A 248 -5.22 44.91 -0.02
CA ASP A 248 -5.11 45.01 -1.48
C ASP A 248 -4.47 43.76 -2.10
N GLU A 249 -3.42 43.20 -1.47
CA GLU A 249 -2.84 41.91 -1.87
C GLU A 249 -3.87 40.78 -1.75
N MET A 250 -4.69 40.79 -0.69
CA MET A 250 -5.74 39.81 -0.48
C MET A 250 -6.81 39.88 -1.58
N LEU A 251 -7.28 41.09 -1.93
CA LEU A 251 -8.26 41.29 -3.02
C LEU A 251 -7.68 40.88 -4.38
N ALA A 252 -6.42 41.22 -4.66
CA ALA A 252 -5.74 40.81 -5.88
C ALA A 252 -5.60 39.29 -5.97
N LEU A 253 -5.27 38.63 -4.86
CA LEU A 253 -5.18 37.17 -4.77
C LEU A 253 -6.56 36.52 -4.96
N ALA A 254 -7.61 37.10 -4.40
CA ALA A 254 -8.99 36.64 -4.57
C ALA A 254 -9.43 36.71 -6.04
N GLU A 255 -9.09 37.80 -6.75
CA GLU A 255 -9.40 37.95 -8.18
C GLU A 255 -8.63 36.92 -9.03
N GLN A 256 -7.35 36.69 -8.73
CA GLN A 256 -6.49 35.75 -9.48
C GLN A 256 -6.86 34.28 -9.25
N THR A 257 -7.13 33.91 -8.00
CA THR A 257 -7.40 32.50 -7.62
C THR A 257 -8.87 32.13 -7.71
N GLY A 258 -9.76 33.13 -7.74
CA GLY A 258 -11.22 33.00 -7.77
C GLY A 258 -11.75 31.92 -8.73
N PRO A 259 -11.33 31.87 -10.00
CA PRO A 259 -11.81 30.85 -10.95
C PRO A 259 -11.55 29.39 -10.52
N HIS A 260 -10.53 29.14 -9.70
CA HIS A 260 -10.01 27.80 -9.38
C HIS A 260 -10.44 27.26 -8.01
N ILE A 261 -11.06 28.08 -7.16
CA ILE A 261 -11.33 27.76 -5.75
C ILE A 261 -12.83 27.60 -5.45
N CYS A 262 -13.16 26.81 -4.44
CA CYS A 262 -14.51 26.77 -3.84
C CYS A 262 -14.62 27.67 -2.62
N VAL A 263 -13.51 27.89 -1.91
CA VAL A 263 -13.46 28.71 -0.69
C VAL A 263 -12.22 29.61 -0.71
N PHE A 264 -12.38 30.88 -0.34
CA PHE A 264 -11.30 31.82 -0.11
C PHE A 264 -11.22 32.12 1.38
N LYS A 265 -10.14 31.67 2.01
CA LYS A 265 -9.90 31.81 3.45
C LYS A 265 -9.01 33.01 3.72
N THR A 266 -9.38 33.86 4.67
CA THR A 266 -8.58 35.02 5.10
C THR A 266 -8.61 35.16 6.64
N HIS A 267 -7.87 36.16 7.13
CA HIS A 267 -7.77 36.54 8.54
C HIS A 267 -7.82 38.08 8.60
N VAL A 268 -8.96 38.63 8.99
CA VAL A 268 -9.18 40.08 9.00
C VAL A 268 -8.23 40.82 9.95
N ASP A 269 -7.74 40.13 10.97
CA ASP A 269 -6.86 40.65 12.02
C ASP A 269 -5.39 40.77 11.61
N ILE A 270 -5.01 40.29 10.43
CA ILE A 270 -3.67 40.52 9.86
C ILE A 270 -3.53 41.95 9.32
N PHE A 271 -4.64 42.58 8.92
CA PHE A 271 -4.60 43.85 8.20
C PHE A 271 -4.61 45.05 9.15
N ASP A 272 -3.65 45.96 8.97
CA ASP A 272 -3.53 47.19 9.75
C ASP A 272 -4.76 48.13 9.59
N ARG A 273 -5.50 48.01 8.49
CA ARG A 273 -6.70 48.79 8.20
C ARG A 273 -7.77 47.91 7.55
N TRP A 274 -8.98 47.97 8.09
CA TRP A 274 -10.17 47.32 7.55
C TRP A 274 -11.33 48.31 7.52
N ASP A 275 -12.03 48.37 6.40
CA ASP A 275 -13.25 49.15 6.24
C ASP A 275 -14.33 48.33 5.50
N ASP A 276 -15.57 48.78 5.60
CA ASP A 276 -16.72 48.10 5.00
C ASP A 276 -16.62 48.04 3.45
N SER A 277 -15.80 48.90 2.82
CA SER A 277 -15.59 48.90 1.36
C SER A 277 -14.71 47.72 0.92
N ILE A 278 -13.70 47.34 1.70
CA ILE A 278 -12.86 46.15 1.45
C ILE A 278 -13.71 44.89 1.52
N ALA A 279 -14.56 44.79 2.55
CA ALA A 279 -15.50 43.68 2.71
C ALA A 279 -16.44 43.56 1.50
N THR A 280 -17.01 44.69 1.05
CA THR A 280 -17.90 44.76 -0.11
C THR A 280 -17.19 44.31 -1.39
N LYS A 281 -15.97 44.79 -1.64
CA LYS A 281 -15.17 44.36 -2.81
C LYS A 281 -14.90 42.86 -2.79
N LEU A 282 -14.53 42.29 -1.63
CA LEU A 282 -14.30 40.85 -1.52
C LEU A 282 -15.58 40.05 -1.82
N GLN A 283 -16.75 40.53 -1.37
CA GLN A 283 -18.05 39.91 -1.68
C GLN A 283 -18.40 40.00 -3.18
N GLU A 284 -18.08 41.11 -3.84
CA GLU A 284 -18.26 41.25 -5.29
C GLU A 284 -17.37 40.25 -6.06
N ILE A 285 -16.11 40.10 -5.66
CA ILE A 285 -15.18 39.12 -6.26
C ILE A 285 -15.70 37.69 -6.03
N ALA A 286 -16.12 37.37 -4.81
CA ALA A 286 -16.70 36.07 -4.45
C ALA A 286 -17.93 35.72 -5.28
N SER A 287 -18.81 36.71 -5.50
CA SER A 287 -20.01 36.55 -6.33
C SER A 287 -19.67 36.39 -7.82
N ARG A 288 -18.68 37.14 -8.31
CA ARG A 288 -18.23 37.10 -9.70
C ARG A 288 -17.57 35.76 -10.07
N HIS A 289 -16.75 35.24 -9.16
CA HIS A 289 -15.97 34.03 -9.38
C HIS A 289 -16.60 32.77 -8.76
N ASP A 290 -17.78 32.88 -8.14
CA ASP A 290 -18.53 31.77 -7.53
C ASP A 290 -17.68 30.99 -6.50
N PHE A 291 -17.28 31.64 -5.41
CA PHE A 291 -16.62 31.01 -4.25
C PHE A 291 -17.17 31.55 -2.92
N LEU A 292 -16.98 30.79 -1.84
CA LEU A 292 -17.37 31.20 -0.49
C LEU A 292 -16.21 31.87 0.25
N ILE A 293 -16.53 32.88 1.07
CA ILE A 293 -15.55 33.59 1.91
C ILE A 293 -15.52 32.93 3.29
N PHE A 294 -14.31 32.57 3.75
CA PHE A 294 -14.06 31.97 5.05
C PHE A 294 -13.14 32.87 5.88
N GLU A 295 -13.67 33.40 6.99
CA GLU A 295 -12.90 34.13 7.99
C GLU A 295 -12.41 33.18 9.08
N ASP A 296 -11.09 33.00 9.16
CA ASP A 296 -10.42 31.98 9.98
C ASP A 296 -10.12 32.48 11.41
N ARG A 297 -11.17 32.91 12.13
CA ARG A 297 -11.05 33.59 13.44
C ARG A 297 -10.85 32.66 14.64
N LYS A 298 -11.13 31.36 14.49
CA LYS A 298 -11.03 30.29 15.52
C LYS A 298 -11.58 30.73 16.87
N PHE A 299 -12.83 31.17 16.93
CA PHE A 299 -13.45 31.65 18.17
C PHE A 299 -13.34 30.63 19.30
N ALA A 300 -12.95 31.09 20.49
CA ALA A 300 -12.72 30.24 21.66
C ALA A 300 -13.08 30.98 22.96
N ASP A 301 -14.25 31.62 22.98
CA ASP A 301 -14.78 32.36 24.13
C ASP A 301 -16.23 31.94 24.43
N ILE A 302 -16.81 32.44 25.52
CA ILE A 302 -18.20 32.16 25.90
C ILE A 302 -19.20 32.77 24.91
N GLY A 303 -20.40 32.17 24.82
CA GLY A 303 -21.44 32.49 23.83
C GLY A 303 -21.72 33.99 23.66
N ASN A 304 -21.91 34.75 24.75
CA ASN A 304 -22.22 36.18 24.68
C ASN A 304 -21.06 37.02 24.10
N THR A 305 -19.82 36.66 24.43
CA THR A 305 -18.64 37.37 23.93
C THR A 305 -18.48 37.13 22.43
N VAL A 306 -18.65 35.88 21.97
CA VAL A 306 -18.53 35.57 20.53
C VAL A 306 -19.64 36.20 19.69
N VAL A 307 -20.85 36.38 20.24
CA VAL A 307 -21.91 37.19 19.60
C VAL A 307 -21.40 38.61 19.33
N SER A 308 -20.81 39.26 20.34
CA SER A 308 -20.29 40.62 20.22
C SER A 308 -19.09 40.72 19.29
N GLN A 309 -18.22 39.70 19.25
CA GLN A 309 -17.07 39.65 18.35
C GLN A 309 -17.45 39.35 16.89
N CYS A 310 -18.50 38.56 16.67
CA CYS A 310 -18.93 38.14 15.33
C CYS A 310 -19.92 39.12 14.68
N ALA A 311 -20.91 39.62 15.44
CA ALA A 311 -21.88 40.61 14.96
C ALA A 311 -21.39 42.05 15.09
N GLY A 312 -20.65 42.32 16.17
CA GLY A 312 -20.18 43.65 16.54
C GLY A 312 -18.68 43.80 16.31
N GLY A 313 -18.06 44.64 17.14
CA GLY A 313 -16.65 44.99 16.99
C GLY A 313 -16.37 45.78 15.71
N ILE A 314 -15.08 45.97 15.42
CA ILE A 314 -14.64 46.78 14.28
C ILE A 314 -14.88 46.06 12.94
N TYR A 315 -14.88 44.71 12.94
CA TYR A 315 -14.86 43.92 11.71
C TYR A 315 -16.22 43.38 11.25
N LYS A 316 -17.24 43.37 12.12
CA LYS A 316 -18.61 42.89 11.84
C LYS A 316 -18.64 41.61 10.97
N ILE A 317 -17.90 40.58 11.38
CA ILE A 317 -17.55 39.40 10.55
C ILE A 317 -18.79 38.73 9.92
N ALA A 318 -19.90 38.66 10.67
CA ALA A 318 -21.14 38.04 10.21
C ALA A 318 -21.79 38.74 8.98
N ASP A 319 -21.46 40.00 8.72
CA ASP A 319 -22.01 40.77 7.61
C ASP A 319 -21.42 40.36 6.27
N TRP A 320 -20.14 39.98 6.24
CA TRP A 320 -19.42 39.75 4.98
C TRP A 320 -18.90 38.32 4.77
N SER A 321 -18.54 37.61 5.84
CA SER A 321 -18.00 36.26 5.72
C SER A 321 -19.11 35.21 5.63
N HIS A 322 -18.97 34.24 4.72
CA HIS A 322 -19.92 33.12 4.59
C HIS A 322 -19.68 32.05 5.65
N ILE A 323 -18.41 31.84 6.00
CA ILE A 323 -17.93 30.77 6.87
C ILE A 323 -17.10 31.40 8.00
N THR A 324 -17.35 30.94 9.22
CA THR A 324 -16.47 31.19 10.38
C THR A 324 -16.08 29.86 11.01
N ASN A 325 -15.13 29.86 11.94
CA ASN A 325 -14.76 28.65 12.67
C ASN A 325 -14.59 28.88 14.16
N ALA A 326 -14.76 27.80 14.93
CA ALA A 326 -14.76 27.84 16.38
C ALA A 326 -14.14 26.59 17.01
N HIS A 327 -13.51 26.78 18.17
CA HIS A 327 -13.09 25.72 19.07
C HIS A 327 -14.23 25.33 20.00
N LEU A 328 -14.35 24.04 20.34
CA LEU A 328 -15.29 23.57 21.35
C LEU A 328 -14.72 23.66 22.78
N VAL A 329 -13.54 24.25 22.96
CA VAL A 329 -12.85 24.37 24.26
C VAL A 329 -13.72 25.04 25.34
N PRO A 330 -14.46 26.13 25.06
CA PRO A 330 -15.34 26.76 26.06
C PRO A 330 -16.64 25.98 26.33
N GLY A 331 -16.92 24.92 25.57
CA GLY A 331 -18.17 24.17 25.57
C GLY A 331 -19.13 24.56 24.44
N PRO A 332 -20.26 23.83 24.29
CA PRO A 332 -21.15 23.93 23.13
C PRO A 332 -21.88 25.28 23.01
N GLY A 333 -22.01 26.06 24.09
CA GLY A 333 -22.68 27.37 24.06
C GLY A 333 -22.03 28.39 23.11
N ILE A 334 -20.79 28.17 22.68
CA ILE A 334 -20.16 28.97 21.62
C ILE A 334 -20.88 28.80 20.26
N ILE A 335 -21.38 27.59 19.98
CA ILE A 335 -22.12 27.28 18.75
C ILE A 335 -23.44 28.06 18.76
N ASP A 336 -24.14 28.07 19.90
CA ASP A 336 -25.40 28.79 20.04
C ASP A 336 -25.23 30.31 19.90
N GLY A 337 -24.16 30.87 20.48
CA GLY A 337 -23.83 32.29 20.32
C GLY A 337 -23.56 32.66 18.85
N LEU A 338 -22.70 31.91 18.16
CA LEU A 338 -22.44 32.14 16.74
C LEU A 338 -23.69 31.92 15.88
N LYS A 339 -24.50 30.91 16.22
CA LYS A 339 -25.75 30.57 15.52
C LYS A 339 -26.77 31.70 15.60
N GLN A 340 -26.91 32.36 16.76
CA GLN A 340 -27.85 33.47 16.96
C GLN A 340 -27.63 34.61 15.95
N VAL A 341 -26.38 34.87 15.58
CA VAL A 341 -26.01 35.95 14.64
C VAL A 341 -25.90 35.43 13.21
N GLY A 342 -25.28 34.27 13.03
CA GLY A 342 -24.91 33.74 11.73
C GLY A 342 -26.07 33.10 10.98
N LEU A 343 -26.93 32.33 11.66
CA LEU A 343 -28.01 31.60 11.00
C LEU A 343 -29.04 32.52 10.30
N PRO A 344 -29.51 33.63 10.91
CA PRO A 344 -30.41 34.58 10.23
C PRO A 344 -29.82 35.22 8.97
N LYS A 345 -28.48 35.28 8.88
CA LYS A 345 -27.72 35.81 7.74
C LYS A 345 -27.26 34.72 6.77
N GLY A 346 -27.67 33.46 6.99
CA GLY A 346 -27.28 32.33 6.15
C GLY A 346 -25.79 31.99 6.25
N ARG A 347 -25.17 32.14 7.43
CA ARG A 347 -23.75 31.83 7.66
C ARG A 347 -23.56 30.41 8.19
N GLY A 348 -22.38 29.85 7.94
CA GLY A 348 -21.98 28.52 8.39
C GLY A 348 -20.80 28.56 9.38
N CYS A 349 -20.72 27.55 10.24
CA CYS A 349 -19.59 27.37 11.15
C CYS A 349 -18.86 26.05 10.90
N LEU A 350 -17.53 26.11 10.77
CA LEU A 350 -16.66 24.94 10.81
C LEU A 350 -16.15 24.74 12.25
N LEU A 351 -16.31 23.54 12.80
CA LEU A 351 -15.72 23.23 14.10
C LEU A 351 -14.29 22.73 13.94
N LEU A 352 -13.37 23.24 14.75
CA LEU A 352 -12.01 22.72 14.80
C LEU A 352 -12.00 21.39 15.54
N ALA A 353 -11.87 20.30 14.80
CA ALA A 353 -11.84 18.93 15.32
C ALA A 353 -10.40 18.38 15.41
N GLU A 354 -9.55 18.73 14.44
CA GLU A 354 -8.11 18.45 14.43
C GLU A 354 -7.34 19.64 13.85
N MET A 355 -6.05 19.77 14.18
CA MET A 355 -5.19 20.83 13.65
C MET A 355 -3.89 20.23 13.07
N SER A 356 -3.36 20.87 12.03
CA SER A 356 -2.10 20.46 11.36
C SER A 356 -0.82 20.83 12.13
N SER A 357 -0.94 21.51 13.27
CA SER A 357 0.19 21.95 14.09
C SER A 357 0.70 20.82 14.97
N LYS A 358 2.02 20.62 14.98
CA LYS A 358 2.68 19.63 15.84
C LYS A 358 2.36 19.88 17.33
N GLY A 359 1.93 18.83 18.04
CA GLY A 359 1.63 18.91 19.48
C GLY A 359 0.24 19.46 19.82
N THR A 360 -0.68 19.55 18.84
CA THR A 360 -2.06 19.97 19.10
C THR A 360 -2.78 19.10 20.13
N LEU A 361 -3.56 19.73 20.99
CA LEU A 361 -4.48 19.07 21.94
C LEU A 361 -5.82 18.68 21.29
N ALA A 362 -6.07 19.12 20.05
CA ALA A 362 -7.27 18.76 19.30
C ALA A 362 -7.10 17.36 18.67
N ASN A 363 -7.20 16.32 19.50
CA ASN A 363 -7.09 14.92 19.09
C ASN A 363 -7.96 14.01 19.97
N GLY A 364 -8.22 12.79 19.49
CA GLY A 364 -8.88 11.72 20.24
C GLY A 364 -10.21 12.16 20.85
N SER A 365 -10.29 12.20 22.18
CA SER A 365 -11.52 12.54 22.92
C SER A 365 -12.07 13.94 22.60
N TYR A 366 -11.21 14.91 22.28
CA TYR A 366 -11.67 16.24 21.86
C TYR A 366 -12.36 16.18 20.50
N THR A 367 -11.76 15.47 19.55
CA THR A 367 -12.33 15.25 18.20
C THR A 367 -13.67 14.52 18.29
N ASP A 368 -13.78 13.51 19.15
CA ASP A 368 -15.03 12.78 19.43
C ASP A 368 -16.12 13.75 19.96
N ALA A 369 -15.79 14.63 20.90
CA ALA A 369 -16.72 15.61 21.45
C ALA A 369 -17.18 16.64 20.40
N VAL A 370 -16.27 17.09 19.52
CA VAL A 370 -16.58 18.01 18.42
C VAL A 370 -17.52 17.36 17.40
N ALA A 371 -17.31 16.09 17.05
CA ALA A 371 -18.18 15.36 16.14
C ALA A 371 -19.60 15.20 16.71
N VAL A 372 -19.73 14.96 18.02
CA VAL A 372 -21.03 14.89 18.71
C VAL A 372 -21.73 16.24 18.70
N ALA A 373 -21.03 17.33 19.00
CA ALA A 373 -21.60 18.68 18.99
C ALA A 373 -22.08 19.09 17.58
N ALA A 374 -21.29 18.80 16.54
CA ALA A 374 -21.69 19.09 15.16
C ALA A 374 -23.00 18.39 14.78
N LYS A 375 -23.19 17.13 15.20
CA LYS A 375 -24.42 16.36 14.93
C LYS A 375 -25.67 16.96 15.60
N GLN A 376 -25.51 17.65 16.72
CA GLN A 376 -26.61 18.31 17.43
C GLN A 376 -27.00 19.65 16.78
N HIS A 377 -26.10 20.27 16.01
CA HIS A 377 -26.29 21.59 15.41
C HIS A 377 -26.07 21.58 13.87
N GLU A 378 -26.47 20.50 13.17
CA GLU A 378 -26.27 20.31 11.72
C GLU A 378 -26.92 21.39 10.83
N ASP A 379 -27.83 22.19 11.38
CA ASP A 379 -28.44 23.33 10.68
C ASP A 379 -27.48 24.53 10.56
N PHE A 380 -26.56 24.71 11.51
CA PHE A 380 -25.59 25.81 11.53
C PHE A 380 -24.13 25.35 11.35
N VAL A 381 -23.77 24.20 11.91
CA VAL A 381 -22.44 23.60 11.74
C VAL A 381 -22.38 22.94 10.37
N MET A 382 -21.54 23.48 9.50
CA MET A 382 -21.41 23.04 8.11
C MET A 382 -20.41 21.90 7.93
N GLY A 383 -19.53 21.69 8.92
CA GLY A 383 -18.44 20.73 8.81
C GLY A 383 -17.31 20.96 9.80
N PHE A 384 -16.14 20.47 9.45
CA PHE A 384 -14.97 20.41 10.33
C PHE A 384 -13.70 20.92 9.65
N ILE A 385 -12.85 21.55 10.46
CA ILE A 385 -11.41 21.56 10.20
C ILE A 385 -10.84 20.24 10.76
N SER A 386 -10.29 19.40 9.89
CA SER A 386 -9.83 18.05 10.22
C SER A 386 -8.60 17.63 9.42
N VAL A 387 -7.82 16.67 9.91
CA VAL A 387 -6.58 16.20 9.25
C VAL A 387 -6.76 14.80 8.69
N ASN A 388 -7.42 13.90 9.42
CA ASN A 388 -7.63 12.52 8.99
C ASN A 388 -9.04 12.00 9.35
N PRO A 389 -10.10 12.50 8.68
CA PRO A 389 -11.47 12.07 8.99
C PRO A 389 -11.74 10.59 8.73
N ALA A 390 -10.99 9.94 7.82
CA ALA A 390 -11.09 8.48 7.62
C ALA A 390 -10.69 7.67 8.86
N ALA A 391 -9.86 8.22 9.75
CA ALA A 391 -9.45 7.58 10.99
C ALA A 391 -10.38 7.84 12.19
N TRP A 392 -11.44 8.65 12.01
CA TRP A 392 -12.37 8.96 13.10
C TRP A 392 -13.23 7.74 13.47
N LYS A 393 -13.61 7.63 14.75
CA LYS A 393 -14.51 6.56 15.21
C LYS A 393 -15.90 6.75 14.58
N GLY A 394 -16.29 5.82 13.71
CA GLY A 394 -17.54 5.92 12.94
C GLY A 394 -17.40 6.58 11.57
N GLY A 395 -16.15 6.85 11.13
CA GLY A 395 -15.83 7.45 9.83
C GLY A 395 -16.01 8.99 9.81
N PRO A 396 -16.02 9.61 8.61
CA PRO A 396 -16.15 11.07 8.43
C PRO A 396 -17.48 11.67 8.95
N GLY A 397 -18.31 10.93 9.68
CA GLY A 397 -19.62 11.39 10.10
C GLY A 397 -20.63 11.46 8.95
N SER A 398 -21.60 12.37 9.07
CA SER A 398 -22.71 12.51 8.12
C SER A 398 -22.22 12.96 6.74
N PRO A 399 -22.67 12.34 5.62
CA PRO A 399 -22.31 12.78 4.26
C PRO A 399 -22.66 14.25 3.96
N GLY A 400 -23.58 14.86 4.73
CA GLY A 400 -23.95 16.27 4.58
C GLY A 400 -22.97 17.27 5.22
N LEU A 401 -21.96 16.81 5.97
CA LEU A 401 -20.92 17.64 6.57
C LEU A 401 -19.66 17.68 5.69
N ILE A 402 -18.98 18.82 5.69
CA ILE A 402 -17.76 19.05 4.90
C ILE A 402 -16.51 18.90 5.77
N HIS A 403 -15.51 18.19 5.27
CA HIS A 403 -14.18 18.14 5.88
C HIS A 403 -13.20 19.03 5.11
N MET A 404 -12.63 20.03 5.79
CA MET A 404 -11.58 20.87 5.22
C MET A 404 -10.26 20.61 5.94
N THR A 405 -9.19 20.34 5.18
CA THR A 405 -7.88 20.01 5.73
C THR A 405 -6.84 21.08 5.43
N PRO A 406 -6.29 21.76 6.47
CA PRO A 406 -5.18 22.68 6.33
C PRO A 406 -3.83 21.98 6.27
N GLY A 407 -2.81 22.74 5.92
CA GLY A 407 -1.46 22.22 5.80
C GLY A 407 -1.30 21.33 4.57
N VAL A 408 -1.68 21.83 3.40
CA VAL A 408 -1.54 21.09 2.14
C VAL A 408 -0.53 21.80 1.23
N GLN A 409 0.43 21.04 0.70
CA GLN A 409 1.40 21.49 -0.32
C GLN A 409 1.66 20.36 -1.32
N LEU A 410 2.27 20.69 -2.46
CA LEU A 410 2.60 19.71 -3.50
C LEU A 410 3.64 18.68 -3.05
N ALA A 411 4.44 19.00 -2.04
CA ALA A 411 5.41 18.12 -1.41
C ALA A 411 5.16 18.03 0.10
N GLU A 412 5.51 16.90 0.70
CA GLU A 412 5.49 16.75 2.16
C GLU A 412 6.64 17.55 2.80
N GLY A 413 6.39 18.08 3.98
CA GLY A 413 7.37 18.87 4.72
C GLY A 413 6.78 19.53 5.95
N GLY A 414 7.53 20.44 6.56
CA GLY A 414 7.05 21.28 7.65
C GLY A 414 7.76 22.61 7.66
N ASP A 415 7.25 23.57 8.42
CA ASP A 415 7.95 24.84 8.63
C ASP A 415 8.61 24.94 10.02
N ALA A 416 9.40 25.99 10.19
CA ALA A 416 10.10 26.27 11.45
C ALA A 416 9.17 26.57 12.63
N LEU A 417 7.87 26.80 12.40
CA LEU A 417 6.87 27.16 13.40
C LEU A 417 5.89 26.01 13.72
N GLY A 418 6.18 24.80 13.24
CA GLY A 418 5.45 23.58 13.62
C GLY A 418 4.26 23.22 12.72
N GLN A 419 4.08 23.90 11.58
CA GLN A 419 3.10 23.53 10.56
C GLN A 419 3.56 22.25 9.83
N GLN A 420 2.67 21.27 9.69
CA GLN A 420 2.91 20.06 8.91
C GLN A 420 2.18 20.15 7.56
N TYR A 421 2.86 19.72 6.49
CA TYR A 421 2.31 19.71 5.12
C TYR A 421 2.07 18.29 4.62
N ASN A 422 0.87 18.07 4.07
CA ASN A 422 0.44 16.81 3.45
C ASN A 422 0.13 17.05 1.97
N THR A 423 0.19 16.00 1.16
CA THR A 423 -0.12 16.13 -0.28
C THR A 423 -1.63 16.12 -0.55
N PRO A 424 -2.11 16.83 -1.61
CA PRO A 424 -3.52 16.79 -2.02
C PRO A 424 -4.07 15.36 -2.19
N ALA A 425 -3.27 14.46 -2.78
CA ALA A 425 -3.65 13.07 -3.01
C ALA A 425 -3.86 12.28 -1.71
N SER A 426 -2.99 12.47 -0.71
CA SER A 426 -3.16 11.87 0.61
C SER A 426 -4.42 12.39 1.29
N VAL A 427 -4.66 13.70 1.22
CA VAL A 427 -5.75 14.36 1.94
C VAL A 427 -7.13 14.00 1.40
N ILE A 428 -7.32 14.04 0.07
CA ILE A 428 -8.61 13.71 -0.55
C ILE A 428 -8.83 12.19 -0.61
N GLY A 429 -7.80 11.43 -1.01
CA GLY A 429 -7.90 9.99 -1.24
C GLY A 429 -7.76 9.17 0.04
N ALA A 430 -6.58 9.18 0.66
CA ALA A 430 -6.29 8.30 1.80
C ALA A 430 -7.01 8.74 3.08
N ARG A 431 -7.13 10.05 3.31
CA ARG A 431 -7.65 10.62 4.57
C ARG A 431 -9.12 10.98 4.52
N GLY A 432 -9.74 10.98 3.35
CA GLY A 432 -11.19 11.18 3.19
C GLY A 432 -11.68 12.62 3.36
N SER A 433 -10.81 13.62 3.20
CA SER A 433 -11.19 15.05 3.28
C SER A 433 -11.90 15.54 2.02
N ASP A 434 -12.74 16.57 2.15
CA ASP A 434 -13.52 17.14 1.04
C ASP A 434 -12.79 18.27 0.33
N VAL A 435 -12.16 19.15 1.10
CA VAL A 435 -11.54 20.39 0.64
C VAL A 435 -10.11 20.46 1.17
N ILE A 436 -9.17 20.79 0.29
CA ILE A 436 -7.78 21.10 0.68
C ILE A 436 -7.62 22.60 0.91
N ILE A 437 -7.03 23.01 2.04
CA ILE A 437 -6.70 24.41 2.31
C ILE A 437 -5.21 24.62 2.06
N VAL A 438 -4.89 25.41 1.03
CA VAL A 438 -3.52 25.70 0.58
C VAL A 438 -3.22 27.18 0.77
N GLY A 439 -2.17 27.50 1.55
CA GLY A 439 -1.70 28.87 1.72
C GLY A 439 -0.43 29.14 0.94
N ARG A 440 0.73 28.94 1.60
CA ARG A 440 2.06 29.29 1.06
C ARG A 440 2.39 28.68 -0.31
N GLY A 441 1.81 27.54 -0.67
CA GLY A 441 1.98 26.93 -1.99
C GLY A 441 1.42 27.79 -3.14
N VAL A 442 0.43 28.63 -2.85
CA VAL A 442 -0.19 29.55 -3.82
C VAL A 442 0.36 30.97 -3.63
N ILE A 443 0.43 31.48 -2.39
CA ILE A 443 0.84 32.89 -2.13
C ILE A 443 2.29 33.15 -2.56
N LYS A 444 3.21 32.19 -2.37
CA LYS A 444 4.63 32.38 -2.69
C LYS A 444 4.97 32.03 -4.14
N ALA A 445 3.99 31.59 -4.93
CA ALA A 445 4.21 31.29 -6.33
C ALA A 445 4.39 32.57 -7.13
N ALA A 446 5.22 32.52 -8.18
CA ALA A 446 5.37 33.64 -9.10
C ALA A 446 4.06 33.96 -9.84
N ASP A 447 3.22 32.95 -10.06
CA ASP A 447 1.87 33.07 -10.61
C ASP A 447 0.88 32.34 -9.68
N PRO A 448 0.18 33.07 -8.79
CA PRO A 448 -0.81 32.49 -7.89
C PRO A 448 -2.00 31.83 -8.61
N ALA A 449 -2.41 32.33 -9.77
CA ALA A 449 -3.50 31.75 -10.55
C ALA A 449 -3.09 30.38 -11.12
N ALA A 450 -1.90 30.29 -11.72
CA ALA A 450 -1.35 29.03 -12.22
C ALA A 450 -1.12 28.02 -11.08
N ALA A 451 -0.62 28.47 -9.92
CA ALA A 451 -0.44 27.62 -8.75
C ALA A 451 -1.78 27.10 -8.20
N ALA A 452 -2.82 27.94 -8.15
CA ALA A 452 -4.16 27.52 -7.77
C ALA A 452 -4.75 26.51 -8.77
N ALA A 453 -4.55 26.73 -10.07
CA ALA A 453 -4.95 25.77 -11.11
C ALA A 453 -4.21 24.42 -10.98
N GLU A 454 -2.92 24.44 -10.65
CA GLU A 454 -2.13 23.22 -10.41
C GLU A 454 -2.63 22.46 -9.17
N HIS A 455 -2.92 23.17 -8.09
CA HIS A 455 -3.49 22.59 -6.87
C HIS A 455 -4.91 22.04 -7.09
N GLN A 456 -5.73 22.71 -7.89
CA GLN A 456 -7.03 22.22 -8.35
C GLN A 456 -6.89 20.92 -9.16
N GLY A 457 -5.93 20.88 -10.09
CA GLY A 457 -5.70 19.74 -10.99
C GLY A 457 -5.20 18.46 -10.29
N LYS A 458 -4.47 18.57 -9.17
CA LYS A 458 -3.87 17.41 -8.46
C LYS A 458 -4.77 16.77 -7.40
N ALA A 459 -5.99 17.28 -7.23
CA ALA A 459 -6.92 16.82 -6.20
C ALA A 459 -8.01 15.87 -6.74
N ILE A 460 -7.84 15.37 -7.97
CA ILE A 460 -8.64 14.31 -8.63
C ILE A 460 -7.66 13.25 -9.19
N ASP A 461 -8.11 11.98 -9.26
CA ASP A 461 -7.38 10.76 -9.61
C ASP A 461 -6.19 10.86 -10.61
N ARG A 462 -5.17 10.00 -10.38
CA ARG A 462 -3.77 10.07 -10.87
C ARG A 462 -3.53 10.54 -12.32
N PHE A 463 -2.82 11.68 -12.48
CA PHE A 463 -1.99 12.02 -13.67
C PHE A 463 -0.71 12.77 -13.24
N GLY A 464 0.39 12.62 -13.99
CA GLY A 464 1.71 13.07 -13.50
C GLY A 464 2.90 13.00 -14.46
N VAL A 465 2.68 13.06 -15.78
CA VAL A 465 3.71 13.56 -16.71
C VAL A 465 2.99 14.07 -17.94
N GLU A 466 2.41 15.28 -17.98
CA GLU A 466 1.51 15.59 -19.12
C GLU A 466 2.25 15.91 -20.42
N TRP A 467 3.39 16.60 -20.36
CA TRP A 467 4.19 16.85 -21.56
C TRP A 467 5.00 15.61 -21.98
N GLU A 468 5.63 14.89 -21.03
CA GLU A 468 6.30 13.62 -21.35
C GLU A 468 5.30 12.51 -21.68
N LYS A 469 4.10 12.43 -21.07
CA LYS A 469 3.10 11.42 -21.49
C LYS A 469 2.55 11.73 -22.86
N ALA A 470 2.27 12.99 -23.20
CA ALA A 470 1.88 13.31 -24.56
C ALA A 470 3.01 12.90 -25.52
N ALA A 471 4.27 13.26 -25.24
CA ALA A 471 5.42 12.84 -26.05
C ALA A 471 5.62 11.31 -26.08
N LEU A 472 5.40 10.60 -24.98
CA LEU A 472 5.47 9.14 -24.88
C LEU A 472 4.30 8.45 -25.59
N TYR A 473 3.08 8.99 -25.50
CA TYR A 473 1.89 8.49 -26.19
C TYR A 473 1.93 8.78 -27.69
N PHE A 474 2.49 9.92 -28.10
CA PHE A 474 2.79 10.21 -29.50
C PHE A 474 4.02 9.44 -30.00
N GLY A 475 4.97 9.11 -29.12
CA GLY A 475 6.08 8.19 -29.41
C GLY A 475 5.61 6.74 -29.58
N ASP A 476 4.50 6.38 -28.93
CA ASP A 476 3.88 5.05 -28.97
C ASP A 476 2.39 5.13 -29.36
N VAL A 477 2.16 5.59 -30.60
CA VAL A 477 0.80 5.73 -31.15
C VAL A 477 0.07 4.39 -31.22
N PHE A 478 0.80 3.31 -31.49
CA PHE A 478 0.22 1.97 -31.63
C PHE A 478 -0.44 1.49 -30.33
N HIS A 479 0.30 1.49 -29.21
CA HIS A 479 -0.27 1.08 -27.92
C HIS A 479 -1.31 2.08 -27.39
N THR A 480 -1.17 3.36 -27.72
CA THR A 480 -2.16 4.39 -27.38
C THR A 480 -3.51 4.12 -28.04
N LEU A 481 -3.53 3.85 -29.36
CA LEU A 481 -4.76 3.51 -30.09
C LEU A 481 -5.38 2.18 -29.63
N LEU A 482 -4.54 1.18 -29.32
CA LEU A 482 -5.01 -0.12 -28.82
C LEU A 482 -5.71 -0.04 -27.46
N ASN A 483 -5.25 0.82 -26.56
CA ASN A 483 -5.76 0.90 -25.19
C ASN A 483 -6.83 1.99 -24.98
N MET A 484 -7.04 2.85 -25.98
CA MET A 484 -8.05 3.93 -25.94
C MET A 484 -9.49 3.39 -25.81
N PRO A 485 -10.45 4.14 -25.23
CA PRO A 485 -11.87 3.76 -25.22
C PRO A 485 -12.45 3.57 -26.63
N ARG A 486 -13.43 2.65 -26.78
CA ARG A 486 -14.00 2.28 -28.10
C ARG A 486 -14.58 3.47 -28.87
N SER A 487 -15.27 4.38 -28.18
CA SER A 487 -15.89 5.55 -28.80
C SER A 487 -14.84 6.46 -29.45
N ARG A 488 -13.75 6.74 -28.73
CA ARG A 488 -12.65 7.56 -29.24
C ARG A 488 -11.88 6.86 -30.37
N PHE A 489 -11.66 5.54 -30.24
CA PHE A 489 -11.01 4.74 -31.30
C PHE A 489 -11.79 4.80 -32.62
N ILE A 490 -13.11 4.58 -32.58
CA ILE A 490 -13.98 4.65 -33.78
C ILE A 490 -14.01 6.08 -34.34
N LEU A 491 -14.09 7.10 -33.48
CA LEU A 491 -14.10 8.49 -33.90
C LEU A 491 -12.81 8.88 -34.63
N ILE A 492 -11.64 8.48 -34.13
CA ILE A 492 -10.35 8.76 -34.78
C ILE A 492 -10.31 8.14 -36.18
N PHE A 493 -10.76 6.89 -36.33
CA PHE A 493 -10.79 6.23 -37.64
C PHE A 493 -11.72 6.94 -38.61
N PHE A 494 -12.91 7.31 -38.16
CA PHE A 494 -13.84 8.10 -38.95
C PHE A 494 -13.21 9.44 -39.39
N LEU A 495 -12.51 10.13 -38.49
CA LEU A 495 -11.84 11.39 -38.79
C LEU A 495 -10.68 11.22 -39.78
N ILE A 496 -9.92 10.13 -39.73
CA ILE A 496 -8.85 9.83 -40.68
C ILE A 496 -9.42 9.67 -42.10
N TYR A 497 -10.47 8.87 -42.27
CA TYR A 497 -11.11 8.69 -43.57
C TYR A 497 -11.74 9.98 -44.10
N VAL A 498 -12.44 10.72 -43.24
CA VAL A 498 -13.02 12.02 -43.63
C VAL A 498 -11.92 13.00 -44.06
N PHE A 499 -10.84 13.11 -43.28
CA PHE A 499 -9.71 13.98 -43.60
C PHE A 499 -9.09 13.63 -44.95
N GLU A 500 -8.85 12.35 -45.20
CA GLU A 500 -8.29 11.86 -46.46
C GLU A 500 -9.20 12.23 -47.65
N TYR A 501 -10.50 11.94 -47.56
CA TYR A 501 -11.45 12.25 -48.63
C TYR A 501 -11.54 13.75 -48.91
N PHE A 502 -11.55 14.58 -47.86
CA PHE A 502 -11.57 16.02 -48.02
C PHE A 502 -10.27 16.58 -48.60
N MET A 503 -9.11 16.05 -48.17
CA MET A 503 -7.81 16.50 -48.66
C MET A 503 -7.69 16.27 -50.18
N PHE A 504 -8.06 15.07 -50.66
CA PHE A 504 -8.01 14.78 -52.09
C PHE A 504 -9.12 15.49 -52.88
N ALA A 505 -10.32 15.65 -52.31
CA ALA A 505 -11.37 16.46 -52.93
C ALA A 505 -10.93 17.90 -53.21
N LEU A 506 -10.18 18.52 -52.29
CA LEU A 506 -9.60 19.85 -52.49
C LEU A 506 -8.54 19.86 -53.59
N LEU A 507 -7.69 18.83 -53.66
CA LEU A 507 -6.72 18.68 -54.76
C LEU A 507 -7.41 18.56 -56.12
N TYR A 508 -8.52 17.82 -56.21
CA TYR A 508 -9.29 17.69 -57.45
C TYR A 508 -10.02 18.98 -57.83
N LEU A 509 -10.52 19.75 -56.85
CA LEU A 509 -11.16 21.04 -57.10
C LEU A 509 -10.17 22.09 -57.63
N TRP A 510 -8.88 21.94 -57.31
CA TRP A 510 -7.81 22.79 -57.83
C TRP A 510 -7.42 22.46 -59.29
N GLN A 511 -7.85 21.31 -59.82
CA GLN A 511 -7.54 20.91 -61.19
C GLN A 511 -8.50 21.54 -62.20
N PRO A 512 -8.04 21.86 -63.42
CA PRO A 512 -8.89 22.47 -64.43
C PRO A 512 -9.96 21.49 -64.95
N ASN A 513 -11.15 22.02 -65.25
CA ASN A 513 -12.35 21.26 -65.64
C ASN A 513 -12.19 20.34 -66.88
N HIS A 514 -11.17 20.55 -67.72
CA HIS A 514 -10.90 19.68 -68.88
C HIS A 514 -10.22 18.35 -68.50
N CYS A 515 -9.68 18.25 -67.28
CA CYS A 515 -9.00 17.06 -66.80
C CYS A 515 -9.93 16.07 -66.09
N ILE A 516 -10.91 16.55 -65.32
CA ILE A 516 -12.00 15.73 -64.79
C ILE A 516 -13.32 16.46 -65.06
N PRO A 517 -14.19 15.93 -65.93
CA PRO A 517 -15.44 16.60 -66.26
C PRO A 517 -16.36 16.75 -65.03
N HIS A 518 -17.06 17.87 -64.95
CA HIS A 518 -18.13 18.14 -63.98
C HIS A 518 -17.75 18.32 -62.49
N ILE A 519 -16.45 18.43 -62.15
CA ILE A 519 -16.01 18.79 -60.79
C ILE A 519 -16.10 20.31 -60.58
N ASN A 520 -17.33 20.82 -60.40
CA ASN A 520 -17.58 22.27 -60.26
C ASN A 520 -17.79 22.70 -58.80
N HIS A 521 -18.05 21.75 -57.91
CA HIS A 521 -18.39 21.99 -56.51
C HIS A 521 -17.75 20.92 -55.62
N LEU A 522 -17.41 21.30 -54.37
CA LEU A 522 -16.79 20.41 -53.38
C LEU A 522 -17.55 19.09 -53.21
N ARG A 523 -18.89 19.11 -53.27
CA ARG A 523 -19.72 17.90 -53.15
C ARG A 523 -19.39 16.84 -54.21
N ILE A 524 -19.10 17.26 -55.44
CA ILE A 524 -18.82 16.36 -56.57
C ILE A 524 -17.36 15.90 -56.49
N ALA A 525 -16.45 16.79 -56.10
CA ALA A 525 -15.05 16.45 -55.85
C ALA A 525 -14.90 15.41 -54.72
N LEU A 526 -15.67 15.57 -53.62
CA LEU A 526 -15.71 14.62 -52.51
C LEU A 526 -16.30 13.28 -52.95
N TRP A 527 -17.38 13.30 -53.73
CA TRP A 527 -17.96 12.10 -54.30
C TRP A 527 -16.98 11.32 -55.20
N PHE A 528 -16.18 12.03 -56.00
CA PHE A 528 -15.11 11.43 -56.80
C PHE A 528 -13.97 10.87 -55.92
N SER A 529 -13.51 11.64 -54.94
CA SER A 529 -12.45 11.21 -54.02
C SER A 529 -12.84 9.96 -53.24
N VAL A 530 -14.07 9.86 -52.72
CA VAL A 530 -14.56 8.67 -52.01
C VAL A 530 -14.55 7.44 -52.91
N GLN A 531 -15.00 7.57 -54.17
CA GLN A 531 -15.00 6.45 -55.12
C GLN A 531 -13.61 5.96 -55.47
N THR A 532 -12.68 6.90 -55.66
CA THR A 532 -11.28 6.58 -55.98
C THR A 532 -10.58 5.92 -54.80
N ALA A 533 -10.77 6.45 -53.58
CA ALA A 533 -10.18 5.88 -52.37
C ALA A 533 -10.74 4.49 -52.05
N ALA A 534 -12.07 4.33 -52.09
CA ALA A 534 -12.73 3.05 -51.84
C ALA A 534 -12.64 2.07 -53.03
N THR A 535 -11.99 2.45 -54.13
CA THR A 535 -11.83 1.65 -55.35
C THR A 535 -13.15 1.20 -56.01
N ILE A 536 -14.24 1.93 -55.77
CA ILE A 536 -15.58 1.59 -56.30
C ILE A 536 -15.67 1.91 -57.80
N GLY A 537 -15.20 3.09 -58.20
CA GLY A 537 -15.05 3.50 -59.60
C GLY A 537 -16.29 3.34 -60.48
N TYR A 538 -17.39 4.06 -60.21
CA TYR A 538 -18.64 3.95 -60.98
C TYR A 538 -18.53 4.36 -62.47
N GLY A 539 -17.41 4.94 -62.90
CA GLY A 539 -17.13 5.26 -64.31
C GLY A 539 -17.64 6.64 -64.76
N ALA A 540 -17.77 6.81 -66.08
CA ALA A 540 -18.18 8.08 -66.72
C ALA A 540 -19.51 8.60 -66.12
N PRO A 541 -19.68 9.93 -65.94
CA PRO A 541 -18.95 11.03 -66.58
C PRO A 541 -17.74 11.59 -65.80
N LEU A 542 -17.38 11.00 -64.67
CA LEU A 542 -16.30 11.48 -63.78
C LEU A 542 -14.93 10.84 -64.09
N ALA A 543 -14.71 10.35 -65.31
CA ALA A 543 -13.46 9.70 -65.67
C ALA A 543 -12.36 10.74 -65.95
N PRO A 544 -11.15 10.60 -65.36
CA PRO A 544 -10.04 11.49 -65.63
C PRO A 544 -9.54 11.35 -67.08
N ASN A 545 -9.18 12.48 -67.70
CA ASN A 545 -8.64 12.50 -69.05
C ASN A 545 -7.22 11.90 -69.08
N PRO A 546 -6.94 10.89 -69.95
CA PRO A 546 -5.61 10.28 -70.07
C PRO A 546 -4.48 11.28 -70.39
N GLN A 547 -4.81 12.41 -71.03
CA GLN A 547 -3.85 13.44 -71.42
C GLN A 547 -3.42 14.35 -70.26
N CYS A 548 -4.14 14.34 -69.13
CA CYS A 548 -3.82 15.15 -67.97
C CYS A 548 -2.91 14.41 -66.98
N THR A 549 -1.59 14.47 -67.21
CA THR A 549 -0.58 13.76 -66.41
C THR A 549 -0.66 14.05 -64.92
N LEU A 550 -0.85 15.32 -64.53
CA LEU A 550 -0.88 15.72 -63.11
C LEU A 550 -2.05 15.08 -62.35
N VAL A 551 -3.25 15.06 -62.94
CA VAL A 551 -4.43 14.45 -62.34
C VAL A 551 -4.25 12.94 -62.17
N ASN A 552 -3.70 12.26 -63.17
CA ASN A 552 -3.45 10.83 -63.11
C ASN A 552 -2.40 10.47 -62.04
N VAL A 553 -1.39 11.32 -61.84
CA VAL A 553 -0.43 11.18 -60.72
C VAL A 553 -1.13 11.37 -59.36
N ILE A 554 -2.03 12.36 -59.23
CA ILE A 554 -2.80 12.57 -57.99
C ILE A 554 -3.70 11.37 -57.69
N VAL A 555 -4.38 10.82 -58.70
CA VAL A 555 -5.22 9.61 -58.57
C VAL A 555 -4.38 8.42 -58.13
N MET A 556 -3.21 8.21 -58.74
CA MET A 556 -2.29 7.14 -58.35
C MET A 556 -1.82 7.30 -56.90
N PHE A 557 -1.45 8.53 -56.51
CA PHE A 557 -1.04 8.83 -55.14
C PHE A 557 -2.18 8.63 -54.13
N GLN A 558 -3.41 9.01 -54.50
CA GLN A 558 -4.59 8.76 -53.68
C GLN A 558 -4.78 7.27 -53.45
N VAL A 559 -4.81 6.45 -54.51
CA VAL A 559 -5.05 5.01 -54.38
C VAL A 559 -4.00 4.33 -53.49
N ILE A 560 -2.72 4.70 -53.64
CA ILE A 560 -1.64 4.16 -52.80
C ILE A 560 -1.83 4.58 -51.33
N THR A 561 -2.17 5.85 -51.09
CA THR A 561 -2.36 6.38 -49.74
C THR A 561 -3.58 5.74 -49.06
N SER A 562 -4.72 5.65 -49.75
CA SER A 562 -5.95 5.03 -49.25
C SER A 562 -5.72 3.57 -48.89
N SER A 563 -5.04 2.82 -49.77
CA SER A 563 -4.72 1.42 -49.51
C SER A 563 -3.84 1.26 -48.27
N LEU A 564 -2.86 2.14 -48.07
CA LEU A 564 -1.98 2.10 -46.90
C LEU A 564 -2.76 2.37 -45.61
N VAL A 565 -3.63 3.38 -45.61
CA VAL A 565 -4.51 3.71 -44.48
C VAL A 565 -5.41 2.53 -44.13
N ASP A 566 -6.02 1.88 -45.13
CA ASP A 566 -6.86 0.70 -44.94
C ASP A 566 -6.12 -0.45 -44.27
N TYR A 567 -4.91 -0.79 -44.74
CA TYR A 567 -4.10 -1.85 -44.15
C TYR A 567 -3.69 -1.54 -42.71
N CYS A 568 -3.31 -0.30 -42.41
CA CYS A 568 -2.98 0.13 -41.05
C CYS A 568 -4.19 0.05 -40.12
N CYS A 569 -5.36 0.54 -40.57
CA CYS A 569 -6.59 0.50 -39.80
C CYS A 569 -7.04 -0.94 -39.54
N MET A 570 -7.01 -1.81 -40.56
CA MET A 570 -7.36 -3.22 -40.43
C MET A 570 -6.43 -3.94 -39.44
N GLY A 571 -5.11 -3.68 -39.51
CA GLY A 571 -4.13 -4.23 -38.57
C GLY A 571 -4.40 -3.82 -37.12
N LEU A 572 -4.72 -2.55 -36.87
CA LEU A 572 -5.07 -2.04 -35.54
C LEU A 572 -6.37 -2.63 -35.01
N VAL A 573 -7.40 -2.75 -35.85
CA VAL A 573 -8.67 -3.39 -35.48
C VAL A 573 -8.43 -4.84 -35.10
N PHE A 574 -7.69 -5.59 -35.91
CA PHE A 574 -7.36 -6.98 -35.64
C PHE A 574 -6.57 -7.14 -34.33
N ALA A 575 -5.53 -6.33 -34.12
CA ALA A 575 -4.72 -6.35 -32.90
C ALA A 575 -5.57 -6.03 -31.66
N ARG A 576 -6.50 -5.07 -31.77
CA ARG A 576 -7.40 -4.69 -30.68
C ARG A 576 -8.39 -5.79 -30.31
N PHE A 577 -8.97 -6.47 -31.30
CA PHE A 577 -9.89 -7.59 -31.05
C PHE A 577 -9.18 -8.84 -30.56
N SER A 578 -7.94 -9.06 -30.99
CA SER A 578 -7.09 -10.17 -30.55
C SER A 578 -6.45 -9.92 -29.17
N ALA A 579 -6.51 -8.69 -28.65
CA ALA A 579 -5.91 -8.34 -27.38
C ALA A 579 -6.59 -9.09 -26.20
N PRO A 580 -5.81 -9.71 -25.31
CA PRO A 580 -6.32 -10.51 -24.18
C PRO A 580 -6.92 -9.68 -23.04
N SER A 581 -7.01 -8.35 -23.16
CA SER A 581 -7.31 -7.43 -22.06
C SER A 581 -8.67 -7.69 -21.40
N LYS A 582 -9.65 -8.19 -22.14
CA LYS A 582 -10.95 -8.63 -21.60
C LYS A 582 -10.95 -10.04 -21.05
N ARG A 583 -9.96 -10.86 -21.41
CA ARG A 583 -9.91 -12.27 -21.02
C ARG A 583 -9.67 -12.42 -19.52
N SER A 584 -8.88 -11.53 -18.92
CA SER A 584 -8.68 -11.46 -17.46
C SER A 584 -9.99 -11.31 -16.69
N SER A 585 -10.97 -10.56 -17.22
CA SER A 585 -12.31 -10.39 -16.59
C SER A 585 -13.18 -11.65 -16.59
N SER A 586 -12.79 -12.69 -17.35
CA SER A 586 -13.49 -13.98 -17.36
C SER A 586 -12.95 -15.00 -16.36
N LEU A 587 -11.85 -14.67 -15.67
CA LEU A 587 -11.40 -15.38 -14.49
C LEU A 587 -12.07 -14.76 -13.26
N ARG A 588 -12.67 -15.60 -12.44
CA ARG A 588 -13.35 -15.18 -11.21
C ARG A 588 -12.55 -15.62 -10.00
N PHE A 589 -12.28 -14.68 -9.11
CA PHE A 589 -11.76 -14.91 -7.77
C PHE A 589 -12.92 -14.89 -6.77
N SER A 590 -12.80 -15.63 -5.66
CA SER A 590 -13.75 -15.52 -4.54
C SER A 590 -13.78 -14.11 -3.97
N ARG A 591 -14.92 -13.70 -3.40
CA ARG A 591 -15.03 -12.39 -2.72
C ARG A 591 -14.29 -12.32 -1.39
N CYS A 592 -14.07 -13.47 -0.75
CA CYS A 592 -13.41 -13.58 0.54
C CYS A 592 -12.27 -14.62 0.48
N MET A 593 -11.39 -14.56 1.46
CA MET A 593 -10.46 -15.65 1.77
C MET A 593 -10.96 -16.41 2.99
N VAL A 594 -10.74 -17.71 3.04
CA VAL A 594 -11.12 -18.55 4.18
C VAL A 594 -9.89 -19.02 4.93
N LEU A 595 -9.97 -19.02 6.25
CA LEU A 595 -8.94 -19.54 7.14
C LEU A 595 -9.51 -20.73 7.89
N ALA A 596 -8.93 -21.91 7.67
CA ALA A 596 -9.36 -23.14 8.33
C ALA A 596 -8.18 -24.07 8.64
N PRO A 597 -8.33 -24.99 9.61
CA PRO A 597 -7.40 -26.09 9.82
C PRO A 597 -7.31 -26.97 8.57
N HIS A 598 -6.10 -27.16 8.06
CA HIS A 598 -5.80 -28.06 6.96
C HIS A 598 -5.59 -29.47 7.49
N ALA A 599 -6.62 -30.31 7.36
CA ALA A 599 -6.68 -31.65 7.95
C ALA A 599 -5.45 -32.54 7.68
N PRO A 600 -4.85 -32.58 6.46
CA PRO A 600 -3.67 -33.42 6.21
C PRO A 600 -2.40 -32.99 6.95
N SER A 601 -2.24 -31.69 7.21
CA SER A 601 -1.01 -31.14 7.77
C SER A 601 -1.15 -30.72 9.24
N GLY A 602 -2.39 -30.58 9.73
CA GLY A 602 -2.73 -30.08 11.06
C GLY A 602 -2.42 -28.59 11.26
N TYR A 603 -2.02 -27.88 10.20
CA TYR A 603 -1.70 -26.45 10.21
C TYR A 603 -2.90 -25.63 9.75
N TRP A 604 -2.96 -24.35 10.11
CA TRP A 604 -3.92 -23.44 9.50
C TRP A 604 -3.56 -23.16 8.05
N ALA A 605 -4.56 -23.00 7.20
CA ALA A 605 -4.37 -22.66 5.80
C ALA A 605 -5.26 -21.48 5.39
N LEU A 606 -4.66 -20.58 4.62
CA LEU A 606 -5.32 -19.47 3.96
C LEU A 606 -5.75 -19.93 2.56
N GLY A 607 -7.05 -19.95 2.29
CA GLY A 607 -7.62 -20.44 1.05
C GLY A 607 -8.40 -19.38 0.27
N LEU A 608 -8.33 -19.44 -1.05
CA LEU A 608 -9.14 -18.65 -1.97
C LEU A 608 -9.63 -19.50 -3.14
N ARG A 609 -10.73 -19.14 -3.79
CA ARG A 609 -11.21 -19.82 -4.99
C ARG A 609 -10.89 -19.06 -6.26
N VAL A 610 -10.49 -19.81 -7.28
CA VAL A 610 -10.31 -19.30 -8.65
C VAL A 610 -11.07 -20.21 -9.59
N ALA A 611 -11.80 -19.61 -10.54
CA ALA A 611 -12.48 -20.35 -11.60
C ALA A 611 -12.33 -19.64 -12.94
N ASN A 612 -12.17 -20.44 -13.99
CA ASN A 612 -12.34 -19.97 -15.37
C ASN A 612 -13.82 -20.07 -15.74
N MET A 613 -14.49 -18.94 -15.92
CA MET A 613 -15.93 -18.91 -16.23
C MET A 613 -16.24 -19.28 -17.70
N ARG A 614 -15.21 -19.52 -18.52
CA ARG A 614 -15.34 -19.81 -19.95
C ARG A 614 -14.92 -21.26 -20.22
N LYS A 615 -15.54 -21.86 -21.23
CA LYS A 615 -15.30 -23.26 -21.62
C LYS A 615 -13.92 -23.52 -22.23
N HIS A 616 -13.28 -22.51 -22.80
CA HIS A 616 -11.95 -22.66 -23.39
C HIS A 616 -10.89 -22.72 -22.30
N ILE A 617 -10.00 -23.71 -22.45
CA ILE A 617 -8.89 -23.96 -21.54
C ILE A 617 -7.92 -22.79 -21.49
N MET A 618 -7.26 -22.63 -20.35
CA MET A 618 -6.13 -21.74 -20.17
C MET A 618 -4.86 -22.59 -20.24
N ILE A 619 -3.94 -22.24 -21.14
CA ILE A 619 -2.67 -22.94 -21.31
C ILE A 619 -1.69 -22.40 -20.27
N ARG A 620 -1.01 -23.30 -19.55
CA ARG A 620 -0.04 -22.96 -18.49
C ARG A 620 -0.59 -21.94 -17.47
N PRO A 621 -1.70 -22.26 -16.78
CA PRO A 621 -2.18 -21.41 -15.71
C PRO A 621 -1.17 -21.45 -14.56
N GLU A 622 -0.86 -20.29 -14.02
CA GLU A 622 0.01 -20.10 -12.86
C GLU A 622 -0.66 -19.11 -11.92
N VAL A 623 -0.56 -19.37 -10.62
CA VAL A 623 -1.08 -18.46 -9.60
C VAL A 623 0.01 -18.18 -8.60
N GLN A 624 0.21 -16.92 -8.31
CA GLN A 624 1.14 -16.42 -7.32
C GLN A 624 0.37 -15.59 -6.29
N ILE A 625 0.69 -15.78 -5.01
CA ILE A 625 0.12 -15.01 -3.91
C ILE A 625 1.26 -14.25 -3.23
N LEU A 626 1.11 -12.94 -3.10
CA LEU A 626 2.06 -12.06 -2.41
C LEU A 626 1.38 -11.42 -1.20
N LEU A 627 2.03 -11.45 -0.05
CA LEU A 627 1.69 -10.63 1.11
C LEU A 627 2.42 -9.30 0.98
N ALA A 628 1.68 -8.22 0.76
CA ALA A 628 2.21 -6.87 0.76
C ALA A 628 2.15 -6.30 2.18
N LYS A 629 3.31 -5.91 2.70
CA LYS A 629 3.49 -5.28 4.01
C LYS A 629 4.06 -3.88 3.80
N PRO A 630 3.43 -2.82 4.32
CA PRO A 630 4.04 -1.50 4.28
C PRO A 630 5.26 -1.43 5.20
N ASP A 631 6.35 -0.80 4.74
CA ASP A 631 7.61 -0.65 5.49
C ASP A 631 7.39 0.05 6.84
N ASN A 632 6.46 1.01 6.88
CA ASN A 632 5.87 1.58 8.07
C ASN A 632 4.38 1.86 7.80
N PRO A 633 3.48 1.74 8.79
CA PRO A 633 2.10 2.22 8.65
C PRO A 633 2.10 3.67 8.17
N GLY A 634 1.44 3.95 7.05
CA GLY A 634 1.40 5.27 6.42
C GLY A 634 2.56 5.69 5.51
N GLN A 635 3.50 4.82 5.14
CA GLN A 635 4.52 5.09 4.10
C GLN A 635 4.21 4.35 2.77
N SER A 636 4.66 4.90 1.64
CA SER A 636 4.38 4.40 0.28
C SER A 636 5.29 3.26 -0.21
N ALA A 637 6.15 2.70 0.65
CA ALA A 637 7.00 1.56 0.32
C ALA A 637 6.37 0.26 0.86
N PHE A 638 6.24 -0.74 -0.02
CA PHE A 638 5.71 -2.06 0.33
C PHE A 638 6.80 -3.12 0.15
N GLU A 639 7.00 -3.91 1.21
CA GLU A 639 7.71 -5.17 1.19
C GLU A 639 6.74 -6.27 0.77
N CYS A 640 7.00 -6.94 -0.35
CA CYS A 640 6.17 -8.04 -0.85
C CYS A 640 6.85 -9.38 -0.54
N GLN A 641 6.13 -10.29 0.11
CA GLN A 641 6.62 -11.63 0.44
C GLN A 641 5.72 -12.71 -0.19
N GLU A 642 6.30 -13.66 -0.91
CA GLU A 642 5.54 -14.71 -1.58
C GLU A 642 5.01 -15.77 -0.61
N LEU A 643 3.74 -16.14 -0.77
CA LEU A 643 3.08 -17.20 -0.01
C LEU A 643 3.06 -18.50 -0.84
N GLN A 644 3.82 -19.51 -0.36
CA GLN A 644 3.98 -20.80 -1.05
C GLN A 644 2.67 -21.59 -1.16
N LEU A 645 2.30 -22.01 -2.37
CA LEU A 645 1.05 -22.72 -2.62
C LEU A 645 1.17 -24.22 -2.42
N GLU A 646 0.15 -24.82 -1.81
CA GLU A 646 0.06 -26.27 -1.61
C GLU A 646 -0.72 -26.94 -2.76
N ASN A 647 -0.29 -28.14 -3.15
CA ASN A 647 -0.87 -28.90 -4.27
C ASN A 647 -1.00 -28.10 -5.58
N SER A 648 0.00 -27.26 -5.90
CA SER A 648 0.00 -26.39 -7.08
C SER A 648 -0.23 -27.15 -8.38
N VAL A 649 0.38 -28.34 -8.56
CA VAL A 649 0.24 -29.15 -9.79
C VAL A 649 -1.20 -29.57 -10.06
N SER A 650 -1.89 -30.13 -9.05
CA SER A 650 -3.29 -30.57 -9.19
C SER A 650 -4.24 -29.38 -9.36
N SER A 651 -3.98 -28.31 -8.62
CA SER A 651 -4.74 -27.05 -8.70
C SER A 651 -4.64 -26.42 -10.09
N MET A 652 -3.44 -26.35 -10.66
CA MET A 652 -3.23 -25.81 -12.01
C MET A 652 -3.79 -26.73 -13.09
N ALA A 653 -3.72 -28.06 -12.92
CA ALA A 653 -4.37 -29.00 -13.83
C ALA A 653 -5.90 -28.80 -13.86
N ASN A 654 -6.54 -28.62 -12.71
CA ASN A 654 -7.98 -28.37 -12.62
C ASN A 654 -8.36 -27.01 -13.24
N LEU A 655 -7.55 -25.96 -13.02
CA LEU A 655 -7.75 -24.67 -13.69
C LEU A 655 -7.60 -24.77 -15.21
N ARG A 656 -6.63 -25.56 -15.69
CA ARG A 656 -6.46 -25.85 -17.13
C ARG A 656 -7.68 -26.55 -17.71
N LEU A 657 -8.33 -27.42 -16.94
CA LEU A 657 -9.58 -28.10 -17.32
C LEU A 657 -10.83 -27.21 -17.18
N GLY A 658 -10.69 -25.95 -16.73
CA GLY A 658 -11.79 -25.01 -16.58
C GLY A 658 -12.64 -25.22 -15.33
N MET A 659 -12.13 -25.97 -14.34
CA MET A 659 -12.82 -26.20 -13.07
C MET A 659 -12.54 -25.07 -12.08
N ALA A 660 -13.44 -24.90 -11.10
CA ALA A 660 -13.16 -24.07 -9.94
C ALA A 660 -12.22 -24.80 -8.98
N VAL A 661 -11.22 -24.10 -8.48
CA VAL A 661 -10.19 -24.64 -7.61
C VAL A 661 -10.06 -23.77 -6.38
N THR A 662 -9.91 -24.42 -5.22
CA THR A 662 -9.53 -23.73 -3.98
C THR A 662 -8.01 -23.81 -3.86
N ILE A 663 -7.35 -22.68 -4.05
CA ILE A 663 -5.90 -22.52 -3.88
C ILE A 663 -5.66 -22.21 -2.42
N MET A 664 -4.70 -22.91 -1.81
CA MET A 664 -4.42 -22.79 -0.38
C MET A 664 -2.93 -22.59 -0.14
N HIS A 665 -2.63 -21.66 0.77
CA HIS A 665 -1.33 -21.51 1.40
C HIS A 665 -1.41 -22.10 2.81
N VAL A 666 -0.65 -23.16 3.08
CA VAL A 666 -0.57 -23.73 4.44
C VAL A 666 0.44 -22.91 5.24
N ILE A 667 -0.03 -22.34 6.35
CA ILE A 667 0.73 -21.48 7.24
C ILE A 667 1.60 -22.39 8.12
N ARG A 668 2.79 -22.73 7.62
CA ARG A 668 3.82 -23.55 8.31
C ARG A 668 4.84 -22.65 9.04
N PRO A 669 5.67 -23.20 9.96
CA PRO A 669 6.84 -22.48 10.46
C PRO A 669 7.73 -22.06 9.28
N GLY A 670 7.86 -20.75 9.07
CA GLY A 670 8.53 -20.17 7.89
C GLY A 670 7.59 -19.41 6.93
N SER A 671 6.27 -19.56 7.07
CA SER A 671 5.32 -18.66 6.42
C SER A 671 5.39 -17.26 7.04
N PRO A 672 5.33 -16.18 6.24
CA PRO A 672 5.19 -14.80 6.75
C PRO A 672 4.03 -14.62 7.73
N LEU A 673 2.96 -15.40 7.56
CA LEU A 673 1.76 -15.33 8.39
C LEU A 673 1.90 -16.11 9.71
N TRP A 674 2.93 -16.95 9.89
CA TRP A 674 3.01 -17.93 10.98
C TRP A 674 2.75 -17.35 12.38
N ASN A 675 3.35 -16.21 12.71
CA ASN A 675 3.23 -15.55 14.01
C ASN A 675 2.33 -14.30 13.99
N MET A 676 1.43 -14.22 13.02
CA MET A 676 0.48 -13.12 12.89
C MET A 676 -0.93 -13.59 13.24
N SER A 677 -1.76 -12.66 13.70
CA SER A 677 -3.21 -12.79 13.74
C SER A 677 -3.86 -11.94 12.64
N ILE A 678 -5.17 -12.12 12.40
CA ILE A 678 -5.89 -11.27 11.43
C ILE A 678 -5.92 -9.81 11.91
N ASP A 679 -5.99 -9.59 13.23
CA ASP A 679 -5.96 -8.24 13.79
C ASP A 679 -4.57 -7.60 13.63
N ASP A 680 -3.48 -8.39 13.69
CA ASP A 680 -2.13 -7.88 13.40
C ASP A 680 -1.98 -7.50 11.92
N LEU A 681 -2.52 -8.31 11.01
CA LEU A 681 -2.58 -7.99 9.57
C LEU A 681 -3.32 -6.66 9.34
N LEU A 682 -4.42 -6.42 10.06
CA LEU A 682 -5.19 -5.17 10.00
C LEU A 682 -4.39 -3.97 10.56
N LEU A 683 -3.78 -4.12 11.73
CA LEU A 683 -3.02 -3.06 12.39
C LEU A 683 -1.76 -2.65 11.62
N GLN A 684 -1.17 -3.58 10.88
CA GLN A 684 0.00 -3.33 10.04
C GLN A 684 -0.37 -2.96 8.60
N GLU A 685 -1.65 -2.72 8.30
CA GLU A 685 -2.14 -2.35 6.96
C GLU A 685 -1.67 -3.32 5.86
N MET A 686 -1.58 -4.61 6.19
CA MET A 686 -1.12 -5.65 5.26
C MET A 686 -2.23 -6.08 4.30
N GLU A 687 -1.83 -6.53 3.13
CA GLU A 687 -2.72 -6.90 2.04
C GLU A 687 -2.26 -8.19 1.37
N VAL A 688 -3.21 -9.07 1.00
CA VAL A 688 -2.89 -10.30 0.25
C VAL A 688 -3.28 -10.13 -1.21
N MET A 689 -2.26 -10.08 -2.05
CA MET A 689 -2.38 -9.88 -3.48
C MET A 689 -2.27 -11.20 -4.23
N VAL A 690 -3.13 -11.40 -5.22
CA VAL A 690 -3.19 -12.61 -6.03
C VAL A 690 -2.99 -12.25 -7.49
N PHE A 691 -2.00 -12.90 -8.09
CA PHE A 691 -1.70 -12.80 -9.51
C PHE A 691 -2.00 -14.15 -10.15
N PHE A 692 -2.81 -14.11 -11.21
CA PHE A 692 -3.03 -15.24 -12.08
C PHE A 692 -2.39 -14.92 -13.42
N GLU A 693 -1.61 -15.86 -13.96
CA GLU A 693 -1.02 -15.80 -15.30
C GLU A 693 -1.41 -17.03 -16.11
N GLY A 694 -1.55 -16.87 -17.41
CA GLY A 694 -1.78 -18.00 -18.31
C GLY A 694 -1.87 -17.54 -19.76
N ILE A 695 -2.01 -18.49 -20.67
CA ILE A 695 -2.07 -18.21 -22.11
C ILE A 695 -3.44 -18.60 -22.63
N ASP A 696 -4.08 -17.68 -23.36
CA ASP A 696 -5.36 -17.97 -24.00
C ASP A 696 -5.16 -18.96 -25.16
N ALA A 697 -5.91 -20.07 -25.15
CA ALA A 697 -5.74 -21.14 -26.12
C ALA A 697 -6.13 -20.75 -27.57
N MET A 698 -6.93 -19.69 -27.75
CA MET A 698 -7.39 -19.27 -29.08
C MET A 698 -6.45 -18.25 -29.72
N THR A 699 -5.95 -17.31 -28.92
CA THR A 699 -5.11 -16.20 -29.40
C THR A 699 -3.62 -16.40 -29.14
N SER A 700 -3.24 -17.39 -28.34
CA SER A 700 -1.87 -17.62 -27.86
C SER A 700 -1.24 -16.43 -27.13
N ASN A 701 -2.06 -15.46 -26.71
CA ASN A 701 -1.62 -14.30 -25.97
C ASN A 701 -1.60 -14.58 -24.46
N SER A 702 -0.59 -14.05 -23.77
CA SER A 702 -0.53 -14.08 -22.31
C SER A 702 -1.62 -13.21 -21.69
N VAL A 703 -2.30 -13.75 -20.69
CA VAL A 703 -3.37 -13.15 -19.91
C VAL A 703 -2.89 -13.08 -18.47
N GLN A 704 -2.98 -11.89 -17.87
CA GLN A 704 -2.77 -11.71 -16.43
C GLN A 704 -4.05 -11.16 -15.79
N ALA A 705 -4.48 -11.78 -14.69
CA ALA A 705 -5.58 -11.29 -13.86
C ALA A 705 -5.05 -11.04 -12.44
N ARG A 706 -5.52 -9.97 -11.81
CA ARG A 706 -5.07 -9.54 -10.49
C ARG A 706 -6.27 -9.35 -9.58
N TYR A 707 -6.14 -9.76 -8.33
CA TYR A 707 -7.14 -9.53 -7.29
C TYR A 707 -6.44 -9.29 -5.96
N SER A 708 -7.09 -8.56 -5.06
CA SER A 708 -6.51 -8.31 -3.75
C SER A 708 -7.54 -8.46 -2.63
N TYR A 709 -7.06 -8.94 -1.49
CA TYR A 709 -7.85 -9.18 -0.29
C TYR A 709 -7.29 -8.40 0.89
N TYR A 710 -8.18 -7.67 1.57
CA TYR A 710 -7.87 -7.05 2.84
C TYR A 710 -8.03 -8.03 4.00
N PRO A 711 -7.46 -7.72 5.18
CA PRO A 711 -7.69 -8.50 6.42
C PRO A 711 -9.17 -8.61 6.81
N ASN A 712 -10.03 -7.69 6.33
CA ASN A 712 -11.49 -7.75 6.52
C ASN A 712 -12.20 -8.73 5.58
N ASP A 713 -11.58 -9.09 4.45
CA ASP A 713 -12.11 -10.09 3.53
C ASP A 713 -11.78 -11.52 3.98
N MET A 714 -11.00 -11.67 5.05
CA MET A 714 -10.58 -12.97 5.61
C MET A 714 -11.59 -13.49 6.63
N ARG A 715 -12.13 -14.68 6.36
CA ARG A 715 -13.13 -15.36 7.18
C ARG A 715 -12.48 -16.46 8.03
N MET A 716 -12.50 -16.26 9.34
CA MET A 716 -11.83 -17.14 10.31
C MET A 716 -12.70 -18.35 10.67
N ASN A 717 -12.07 -19.53 10.69
CA ASN A 717 -12.70 -20.81 11.00
C ASN A 717 -13.88 -21.14 10.07
N GLU A 718 -13.75 -20.76 8.80
CA GLU A 718 -14.70 -21.07 7.74
C GLU A 718 -13.97 -21.84 6.65
N ARG A 719 -14.70 -22.67 5.91
CA ARG A 719 -14.22 -23.30 4.66
C ARG A 719 -15.20 -22.98 3.54
N PHE A 720 -14.77 -23.00 2.30
CA PHE A 720 -15.71 -22.83 1.22
C PHE A 720 -16.68 -24.02 1.08
N ALA A 721 -17.93 -23.75 0.72
CA ALA A 721 -18.98 -24.75 0.50
C ALA A 721 -18.64 -25.64 -0.70
N THR A 722 -18.64 -26.96 -0.53
CA THR A 722 -18.25 -27.91 -1.59
C THR A 722 -19.03 -27.67 -2.88
N LEU A 723 -18.32 -27.53 -4.00
CA LEU A 723 -18.94 -27.44 -5.32
C LEU A 723 -19.13 -28.86 -5.87
N TYR A 724 -20.37 -29.18 -6.24
CA TYR A 724 -20.71 -30.50 -6.77
C TYR A 724 -20.77 -30.47 -8.29
N MET A 725 -20.25 -31.51 -8.92
CA MET A 725 -20.55 -31.77 -10.32
C MET A 725 -21.97 -32.31 -10.42
N MET A 726 -22.81 -31.66 -11.21
CA MET A 726 -24.20 -32.03 -11.41
C MET A 726 -24.47 -32.27 -12.89
N TYR A 727 -25.35 -33.24 -13.18
CA TYR A 727 -25.88 -33.45 -14.51
C TYR A 727 -27.04 -32.47 -14.76
N LYS A 728 -26.92 -31.64 -15.80
CA LYS A 728 -28.03 -30.85 -16.31
C LYS A 728 -28.39 -31.40 -17.70
N GLY A 729 -29.35 -32.34 -17.72
CA GLY A 729 -29.62 -33.17 -18.89
C GLY A 729 -28.50 -34.19 -19.13
N LYS A 730 -28.00 -34.30 -20.37
CA LYS A 730 -26.90 -35.23 -20.75
C LYS A 730 -25.48 -34.66 -20.54
N LYS A 731 -25.35 -33.49 -19.90
CA LYS A 731 -24.06 -32.81 -19.72
C LYS A 731 -23.71 -32.72 -18.23
N LEU A 732 -22.54 -33.23 -17.87
CA LEU A 732 -21.92 -33.04 -16.55
C LEU A 732 -21.31 -31.64 -16.50
N GLY A 733 -21.61 -30.87 -15.46
CA GLY A 733 -21.06 -29.54 -15.26
C GLY A 733 -20.91 -29.20 -13.78
N LEU A 734 -20.10 -28.20 -13.47
CA LEU A 734 -19.90 -27.70 -12.11
C LEU A 734 -20.92 -26.60 -11.83
N ASP A 735 -21.69 -26.73 -10.74
CA ASP A 735 -22.52 -25.62 -10.28
C ASP A 735 -21.66 -24.59 -9.55
N LEU A 736 -21.73 -23.33 -9.99
CA LEU A 736 -20.97 -22.20 -9.47
C LEU A 736 -21.86 -21.22 -8.68
N SER A 737 -23.12 -21.58 -8.41
CA SER A 737 -24.04 -20.79 -7.58
C SER A 737 -23.46 -20.49 -6.20
N GLU A 738 -22.93 -21.52 -5.55
CA GLU A 738 -22.29 -21.47 -4.22
C GLU A 738 -20.76 -21.20 -4.31
N PHE A 739 -20.29 -20.57 -5.40
CA PHE A 739 -18.85 -20.34 -5.61
C PHE A 739 -18.22 -19.53 -4.47
N ASP A 740 -18.88 -18.45 -4.06
CA ASP A 740 -18.43 -17.56 -2.97
C ASP A 740 -18.89 -18.02 -1.58
N ALA A 741 -19.74 -19.07 -1.50
CA ALA A 741 -20.34 -19.48 -0.26
C ALA A 741 -19.35 -20.19 0.67
N THR A 742 -19.48 -19.91 1.96
CA THR A 742 -18.63 -20.45 3.02
C THR A 742 -19.47 -21.12 4.09
N VAL A 743 -18.87 -22.08 4.77
CA VAL A 743 -19.47 -22.86 5.85
C VAL A 743 -18.59 -22.69 7.08
N ALA A 744 -19.20 -22.23 8.18
CA ALA A 744 -18.52 -22.10 9.47
C ALA A 744 -18.23 -23.48 10.08
N LEU A 745 -17.03 -23.62 10.66
CA LEU A 745 -16.58 -24.86 11.34
C LEU A 745 -16.78 -24.79 12.87
N GLY A 746 -17.41 -23.73 13.39
CA GLY A 746 -17.66 -23.51 14.82
C GLY A 746 -18.61 -22.34 15.06
N SER A 747 -18.79 -21.93 16.32
CA SER A 747 -19.66 -20.79 16.65
C SER A 747 -19.05 -19.44 16.22
N PRO A 748 -19.87 -18.42 15.92
CA PRO A 748 -19.38 -17.08 15.54
C PRO A 748 -18.49 -16.44 16.61
N GLU A 749 -18.80 -16.65 17.89
CA GLU A 749 -18.01 -16.17 19.02
C GLU A 749 -16.61 -16.78 19.03
N ALA A 750 -16.48 -18.08 18.75
CA ALA A 750 -15.20 -18.74 18.62
C ALA A 750 -14.38 -18.20 17.44
N SER A 751 -15.01 -17.88 16.31
CA SER A 751 -14.32 -17.23 15.18
C SER A 751 -13.78 -15.85 15.55
N SER A 752 -14.53 -15.06 16.31
CA SER A 752 -14.11 -13.72 16.76
C SER A 752 -12.94 -13.77 17.75
N MET A 753 -12.94 -14.73 18.68
CA MET A 753 -11.83 -14.92 19.63
C MET A 753 -10.57 -15.41 18.92
N ARG A 754 -10.71 -16.32 17.95
CA ARG A 754 -9.59 -16.84 17.15
C ARG A 754 -8.97 -15.78 16.25
N ARG A 755 -9.71 -14.72 15.88
CA ARG A 755 -9.21 -13.60 15.06
C ARG A 755 -7.98 -12.91 15.69
N ARG A 756 -7.94 -12.86 17.02
CA ARG A 756 -6.87 -12.27 17.85
C ARG A 756 -5.72 -13.24 18.16
N GLN A 757 -5.91 -14.52 17.87
CA GLN A 757 -4.90 -15.55 18.15
C GLN A 757 -3.96 -15.66 16.95
N THR A 758 -2.67 -15.85 17.23
CA THR A 758 -1.68 -16.07 16.16
C THR A 758 -1.92 -17.42 15.49
N PHE A 759 -1.66 -17.52 14.18
CA PHE A 759 -1.83 -18.78 13.44
C PHE A 759 -0.97 -19.93 14.00
N SER A 760 0.17 -19.63 14.62
CA SER A 760 1.00 -20.61 15.33
C SER A 760 0.30 -21.21 16.57
N SER A 761 -0.32 -20.37 17.40
CA SER A 761 -1.08 -20.83 18.58
C SER A 761 -2.29 -21.68 18.19
N LEU A 762 -3.01 -21.24 17.14
CA LEU A 762 -4.16 -21.94 16.59
C LEU A 762 -3.80 -23.29 15.97
N THR A 763 -2.61 -23.40 15.38
CA THR A 763 -2.07 -24.64 14.83
C THR A 763 -1.75 -25.65 15.92
N ALA A 764 -1.16 -25.21 17.04
CA ALA A 764 -0.85 -26.11 18.16
C ALA A 764 -2.13 -26.78 18.70
N ALA A 765 -3.19 -25.98 18.86
CA ALA A 765 -4.52 -26.47 19.24
C ALA A 765 -5.11 -27.41 18.18
N ALA A 766 -5.03 -27.04 16.89
CA ALA A 766 -5.54 -27.87 15.79
C ALA A 766 -4.83 -29.23 15.70
N ARG A 767 -3.53 -29.31 16.00
CA ARG A 767 -2.76 -30.56 16.01
C ARG A 767 -3.13 -31.48 17.16
N GLN A 768 -3.33 -30.94 18.35
CA GLN A 768 -3.80 -31.73 19.50
C GLN A 768 -5.19 -32.30 19.21
N GLN A 769 -6.07 -31.51 18.59
CA GLN A 769 -7.40 -31.95 18.18
C GLN A 769 -7.34 -33.01 17.08
N LEU A 770 -6.50 -32.82 16.05
CA LEU A 770 -6.30 -33.81 14.98
C LEU A 770 -5.70 -35.12 15.51
N GLN A 771 -4.75 -35.06 16.44
CA GLN A 771 -4.19 -36.25 17.10
C GLN A 771 -5.26 -36.96 17.94
N ALA A 772 -6.09 -36.22 18.70
CA ALA A 772 -7.20 -36.79 19.44
C ALA A 772 -8.24 -37.45 18.51
N GLU A 773 -8.55 -36.83 17.36
CA GLU A 773 -9.47 -37.39 16.35
C GLU A 773 -8.88 -38.62 15.64
N GLN A 774 -7.59 -38.61 15.31
CA GLN A 774 -6.91 -39.77 14.73
C GLN A 774 -6.79 -40.93 15.71
N VAL A 775 -6.50 -40.64 16.99
CA VAL A 775 -6.51 -41.64 18.07
C VAL A 775 -7.92 -42.17 18.30
N ALA A 776 -8.96 -41.32 18.30
CA ALA A 776 -10.34 -41.75 18.41
C ALA A 776 -10.78 -42.60 17.21
N ALA A 777 -10.41 -42.21 15.99
CA ALA A 777 -10.68 -42.99 14.77
C ALA A 777 -9.91 -44.32 14.74
N ALA A 778 -8.66 -44.35 15.21
CA ALA A 778 -7.88 -45.57 15.38
C ALA A 778 -8.46 -46.47 16.48
N THR A 779 -8.96 -45.89 17.58
CA THR A 779 -9.63 -46.60 18.67
C THR A 779 -10.97 -47.16 18.22
N GLN A 780 -11.72 -46.43 17.37
CA GLN A 780 -12.95 -46.93 16.73
C GLN A 780 -12.66 -48.04 15.71
N ARG A 781 -11.56 -47.95 14.95
CA ARG A 781 -11.10 -49.05 14.06
C ARG A 781 -10.64 -50.27 14.86
N HIS A 782 -9.97 -50.06 16.00
CA HIS A 782 -9.60 -51.14 16.93
C HIS A 782 -10.81 -51.74 17.65
N ALA A 783 -11.81 -50.93 18.02
CA ALA A 783 -13.08 -51.38 18.60
C ALA A 783 -13.95 -52.14 17.58
N ALA A 784 -13.93 -51.74 16.31
CA ALA A 784 -14.57 -52.46 15.22
C ALA A 784 -13.83 -53.76 14.86
N GLY A 785 -12.49 -53.77 14.92
CA GLY A 785 -11.67 -54.98 14.72
C GLY A 785 -11.70 -55.97 15.90
N SER A 786 -11.91 -55.49 17.14
CA SER A 786 -12.04 -56.33 18.34
C SER A 786 -13.47 -56.85 18.58
N ARG A 787 -14.48 -56.27 17.93
CA ARG A 787 -15.85 -56.85 17.87
C ARG A 787 -15.95 -58.09 16.97
N GLN A 788 -14.92 -58.46 16.22
CA GLN A 788 -14.91 -59.71 15.44
C GLN A 788 -14.28 -60.91 16.17
N HIS A 789 -14.00 -60.82 17.48
CA HIS A 789 -13.34 -61.92 18.21
C HIS A 789 -14.05 -62.44 19.47
N TRP A 790 -15.30 -62.04 19.72
CA TRP A 790 -16.11 -62.62 20.80
C TRP A 790 -17.57 -62.73 20.39
N GLN A 791 -17.89 -63.72 19.55
CA GLN A 791 -19.21 -64.33 19.43
C GLN A 791 -19.10 -65.64 18.62
N SER A 792 -18.62 -66.68 19.28
CA SER A 792 -18.83 -68.07 18.84
C SER A 792 -19.04 -68.94 20.07
N ALA A 793 -20.25 -68.89 20.60
CA ALA A 793 -20.83 -69.95 21.42
C ALA A 793 -22.35 -69.90 21.24
N ASP A 794 -22.88 -71.05 20.83
CA ASP A 794 -24.26 -71.53 20.96
C ASP A 794 -25.32 -71.07 19.95
N GLY A 795 -25.67 -72.00 19.03
CA GLY A 795 -27.00 -72.62 19.15
C GLY A 795 -28.05 -72.45 18.05
N ALA A 796 -27.83 -73.16 16.93
CA ALA A 796 -28.80 -74.05 16.24
C ALA A 796 -30.02 -73.55 15.40
N ALA A 797 -30.14 -74.26 14.26
CA ALA A 797 -31.31 -74.60 13.41
C ALA A 797 -31.79 -73.55 12.37
N ALA A 798 -32.01 -73.85 11.09
CA ALA A 798 -31.96 -75.07 10.29
C ALA A 798 -31.84 -74.73 8.77
N ALA A 799 -31.34 -75.70 8.00
CA ALA A 799 -31.15 -75.77 6.54
C ALA A 799 -32.50 -76.13 5.80
N PRO A 800 -32.58 -76.46 4.48
CA PRO A 800 -31.50 -76.77 3.51
C PRO A 800 -31.70 -76.39 2.01
N GLN A 801 -30.70 -76.84 1.21
CA GLN A 801 -30.64 -77.15 -0.24
C GLN A 801 -30.04 -76.08 -1.17
N HIS A 802 -29.11 -76.32 -2.10
CA HIS A 802 -28.44 -77.52 -2.63
C HIS A 802 -27.10 -77.11 -3.33
N SER A 803 -26.15 -78.06 -3.40
CA SER A 803 -24.80 -78.16 -4.03
C SER A 803 -24.74 -77.94 -5.57
N PRO A 804 -23.56 -77.94 -6.30
CA PRO A 804 -22.26 -78.65 -6.08
C PRO A 804 -20.95 -77.81 -6.26
N GLN A 805 -19.87 -78.06 -5.48
CA GLN A 805 -18.65 -78.88 -5.77
C GLN A 805 -17.78 -78.32 -6.93
N GLU A 806 -16.49 -77.97 -6.80
CA GLU A 806 -15.33 -78.76 -6.32
C GLU A 806 -14.13 -77.84 -5.97
N SER A 807 -13.22 -78.35 -5.14
CA SER A 807 -11.83 -77.89 -4.95
C SER A 807 -10.91 -79.12 -5.08
N PRO A 808 -9.58 -79.01 -5.34
CA PRO A 808 -8.67 -79.03 -4.18
C PRO A 808 -7.23 -78.46 -4.39
N GLN A 809 -6.56 -78.14 -3.26
CA GLN A 809 -5.15 -78.43 -2.88
C GLN A 809 -3.96 -77.95 -3.75
N ARG A 810 -2.69 -77.87 -3.31
CA ARG A 810 -1.93 -77.70 -2.05
C ARG A 810 -0.44 -77.81 -2.47
N ARG A 811 0.42 -76.87 -2.06
CA ARG A 811 1.88 -76.98 -1.76
C ARG A 811 2.91 -77.60 -2.76
N GLN A 812 4.13 -77.01 -2.67
CA GLN A 812 5.48 -77.56 -2.97
C GLN A 812 5.82 -77.63 -4.48
N THR A 813 7.04 -77.38 -5.01
CA THR A 813 8.42 -77.26 -4.51
C THR A 813 9.35 -76.77 -5.64
N SER A 814 10.59 -76.39 -5.25
CA SER A 814 11.89 -76.58 -5.95
C SER A 814 12.21 -75.98 -7.32
N GLU A 815 13.34 -75.25 -7.31
CA GLU A 815 14.52 -75.38 -8.18
C GLU A 815 14.51 -75.06 -9.70
N SER A 816 15.58 -74.34 -10.06
CA SER A 816 16.19 -73.95 -11.35
C SER A 816 16.29 -75.09 -12.40
N PRO A 817 16.68 -74.91 -13.71
CA PRO A 817 17.82 -74.08 -14.18
C PRO A 817 17.87 -73.54 -15.65
N ARG A 818 18.92 -72.72 -15.91
CA ARG A 818 19.80 -72.57 -17.13
C ARG A 818 19.24 -72.09 -18.49
N SER A 819 19.70 -70.94 -18.99
CA SER A 819 20.77 -70.72 -20.03
C SER A 819 20.20 -70.61 -21.47
N SER A 820 20.70 -69.90 -22.50
CA SER A 820 21.90 -69.09 -22.78
C SER A 820 21.76 -68.35 -24.16
N SER A 821 22.79 -67.55 -24.51
CA SER A 821 23.20 -67.02 -25.85
C SER A 821 22.75 -65.59 -26.20
N SER A 822 23.56 -64.67 -26.76
CA SER A 822 24.90 -64.74 -27.39
C SER A 822 25.64 -63.37 -27.43
N ARG A 823 26.99 -63.39 -27.23
CA ARG A 823 28.13 -62.71 -27.95
C ARG A 823 27.99 -61.26 -28.52
N SER A 824 28.99 -60.37 -28.61
CA SER A 824 30.45 -60.32 -28.33
C SER A 824 30.93 -58.85 -28.44
N GLN A 825 31.67 -58.29 -27.47
CA GLN A 825 33.13 -58.00 -27.45
C GLN A 825 33.69 -56.68 -28.08
N LYS A 826 34.58 -56.07 -27.27
CA LYS A 826 35.75 -55.18 -27.52
C LYS A 826 35.49 -53.69 -27.78
N ARG A 827 36.35 -52.75 -27.38
CA ARG A 827 37.33 -52.49 -26.29
C ARG A 827 37.90 -51.08 -26.63
N GLN A 828 38.16 -50.23 -25.63
CA GLN A 828 39.32 -49.30 -25.44
C GLN A 828 39.88 -48.51 -26.68
N SER A 829 40.26 -47.22 -26.68
CA SER A 829 40.92 -46.37 -25.67
C SER A 829 41.24 -44.96 -26.25
N MET A 830 41.22 -43.93 -25.38
CA MET A 830 42.19 -42.84 -25.18
C MET A 830 42.73 -41.91 -26.31
N VAL A 831 42.64 -40.60 -25.99
CA VAL A 831 43.70 -39.54 -26.00
C VAL A 831 43.76 -38.48 -27.13
N ASN A 832 43.54 -37.23 -26.68
CA ASN A 832 44.11 -35.91 -27.00
C ASN A 832 44.37 -35.44 -28.46
N SER A 833 43.83 -34.26 -28.81
CA SER A 833 44.53 -32.95 -28.74
C SER A 833 44.12 -31.94 -29.83
N ARG A 834 44.20 -30.66 -29.41
CA ARG A 834 44.46 -29.41 -30.19
C ARG A 834 43.32 -28.67 -30.91
N ALA A 835 43.21 -27.42 -30.47
CA ALA A 835 42.43 -26.27 -30.93
C ALA A 835 43.10 -25.54 -32.13
N PRO A 836 42.88 -24.23 -32.37
CA PRO A 836 41.69 -23.49 -32.83
C PRO A 836 42.01 -22.65 -34.11
N LEU A 837 41.08 -21.88 -34.68
CA LEU A 837 41.36 -20.59 -35.37
C LEU A 837 40.12 -19.75 -35.71
N ARG A 838 40.40 -18.45 -35.94
CA ARG A 838 39.61 -17.22 -35.77
C ARG A 838 38.75 -16.75 -36.96
N VAL A 839 37.78 -15.89 -36.61
CA VAL A 839 37.16 -14.68 -37.24
C VAL A 839 37.77 -14.12 -38.55
N PRO A 840 37.01 -13.38 -39.39
CA PRO A 840 36.90 -11.91 -39.21
C PRO A 840 35.51 -11.27 -39.53
N PRO A 841 35.31 -9.96 -39.22
CA PRO A 841 34.05 -9.21 -39.32
C PRO A 841 34.00 -8.24 -40.52
N MET A 842 32.85 -7.62 -40.83
CA MET A 842 32.80 -6.33 -41.53
C MET A 842 31.52 -5.52 -41.28
N GLN A 843 31.80 -4.27 -40.86
CA GLN A 843 31.13 -2.96 -41.11
C GLN A 843 29.77 -2.65 -40.50
#